data_AF-A0A955BWV2-F1
#
_entry.id   AF-A0A955BWV2-F1
#
_cell.length_a   1.000
_cell.length_b   1.000
_cell.length_c   1.000
_cell.angle_alpha   90.00
_cell.angle_beta   90.00
_cell.angle_gamma   90.00
#
_symmetry.space_group_name_H-M   'P 1'
#
loop_
_entity.id
_entity.type
_entity.pdbx_description
1 polymer ?
#
loop_
_entity_poly.entity_id
_entity_poly.type
_entity_poly.pdbx_seq_one_letter_code
_entity_poly.pdbx_strand_id
1 'polypeptide(L)'
;DQIDSGSGSFADLVLGDNGTVVFYATGVLGEVTTTDADTGAGDTIVLGDGQNLALGGDGNDHITAGMENDVVLGDHGNVHYDEQLRLQSIATLVQGTGGDDDLLLGDGDDIALGGAGDDFVNVDRDSGQQLGSDTGVDLVIGDHGSVTLDPADSASIVRNLTTSTPLDAGNDTIFTDGGEDVVFGGSGDDNIDTGSAAERDWVVGDNGSASYDSTGVLSQLETIDPAEGGADQINAGDGSDVVFGGAGVDYVHVLRGTTTTISTDGGRDVIVGDNAVAHFDNVDGAAVLRFVDTTSVDIGAGDFLFGDAGNDIILGGAGGDWISGGVGGDLLFGDAAEVNLNTSEQLLDATTTDPTIGGADSLQGGAGDDTAVGGTGNDTLTGGTGHDILLGDHALIDRDLPANQQFTSIFTATADAGGADTMHGDDGDDFLLGQQAGDSLYGGAGDDDITGGHNVLHGDDSGDLIDGGSEADVVLGDNGLITRQLINGQTNQWQRHPAPFADVIREVQRYDDIDFIQGNDTIVGQAGDDILHGQRGNDTIDGGEGDDEILGELGDDSLSGGSGHDVLLADVGRIVRDYNDNGSARRNENGWWHRDVFLEDVGTIIGKIDLDTTPLRTLDPQLAQKLLSADLAIAAGAFQQNSQKVMNTDTNTWDTDLLLIDVTPANHDQLDGG
;
A
#
# COMPACT_ATOMS: atom_id res chain seq x y z
N ASP A 1 -21.43 0.26 45.19
CA ASP A 1 -21.97 1.14 46.27
C ASP A 1 -22.34 2.54 45.71
N GLN A 2 -22.15 3.66 46.43
CA GLN A 2 -22.23 5.04 45.87
C GLN A 2 -21.30 6.00 46.63
N ILE A 3 -20.40 6.66 45.90
CA ILE A 3 -19.27 7.45 46.42
C ILE A 3 -19.26 8.84 45.75
N ASP A 4 -19.13 9.90 46.57
CA ASP A 4 -19.08 11.31 46.16
C ASP A 4 -17.99 11.97 47.02
N SER A 5 -16.86 12.27 46.39
CA SER A 5 -15.71 12.97 47.00
C SER A 5 -16.01 14.47 47.23
N GLY A 6 -16.80 15.04 46.33
CA GLY A 6 -17.23 16.44 46.29
C GLY A 6 -16.39 17.30 45.35
N SER A 7 -16.71 18.59 45.24
CA SER A 7 -15.97 19.54 44.39
C SER A 7 -14.60 19.86 45.02
N GLY A 8 -13.63 18.99 44.70
CA GLY A 8 -12.25 19.03 45.15
C GLY A 8 -11.41 20.13 44.50
N SER A 9 -10.10 19.96 44.67
CA SER A 9 -8.97 20.59 43.95
C SER A 9 -7.71 19.93 44.51
N PHE A 10 -7.81 18.61 44.72
CA PHE A 10 -6.96 17.77 45.55
C PHE A 10 -7.21 16.31 45.19
N ALA A 11 -6.14 15.63 44.77
CA ALA A 11 -6.10 14.18 44.57
C ALA A 11 -6.89 13.37 45.60
N ASP A 12 -8.03 12.81 45.19
CA ASP A 12 -8.78 11.82 45.93
C ASP A 12 -8.44 10.40 45.42
N LEU A 13 -8.66 9.40 46.29
CA LEU A 13 -8.36 8.00 46.02
C LEU A 13 -9.58 7.15 46.38
N VAL A 14 -10.15 6.48 45.38
CA VAL A 14 -11.32 5.62 45.52
C VAL A 14 -10.98 4.18 45.14
N LEU A 15 -11.50 3.27 45.94
CA LEU A 15 -11.76 1.87 45.61
C LEU A 15 -13.27 1.73 45.78
N GLY A 16 -14.01 1.32 44.76
CA GLY A 16 -15.43 0.97 44.91
C GLY A 16 -15.54 -0.23 45.85
N ASP A 17 -14.86 -1.31 45.45
CA ASP A 17 -14.97 -2.60 46.09
C ASP A 17 -13.80 -2.99 47.02
N ASN A 18 -13.67 -4.29 47.31
CA ASN A 18 -12.63 -4.81 48.21
C ASN A 18 -11.21 -4.55 47.67
N GLY A 19 -10.42 -3.71 48.36
CA GLY A 19 -9.04 -3.45 47.96
C GLY A 19 -8.06 -3.19 49.11
N THR A 20 -6.80 -3.00 48.75
CA THR A 20 -5.70 -2.70 49.67
C THR A 20 -4.90 -1.48 49.22
N VAL A 21 -4.50 -0.66 50.19
CA VAL A 21 -3.70 0.55 49.97
C VAL A 21 -2.45 0.49 50.84
N VAL A 22 -1.28 0.49 50.20
CA VAL A 22 0.03 0.40 50.85
C VAL A 22 0.72 1.75 50.79
N PHE A 23 1.21 2.21 51.94
CA PHE A 23 2.00 3.43 52.08
C PHE A 23 3.45 3.11 52.41
N TYR A 24 4.38 3.85 51.80
CA TYR A 24 5.78 3.85 52.19
C TYR A 24 5.96 4.30 53.65
N ALA A 25 7.10 3.95 54.25
CA ALA A 25 7.45 4.38 55.62
C ALA A 25 7.58 5.92 55.78
N THR A 26 7.59 6.66 54.67
CA THR A 26 7.52 8.13 54.58
C THR A 26 6.10 8.67 54.77
N GLY A 27 5.07 7.86 54.53
CA GLY A 27 3.67 8.27 54.44
C GLY A 27 3.18 8.64 53.04
N VAL A 28 4.02 8.42 52.01
CA VAL A 28 3.65 8.54 50.58
C VAL A 28 2.90 7.26 50.16
N LEU A 29 1.92 7.37 49.26
CA LEU A 29 1.26 6.22 48.62
C LEU A 29 2.29 5.39 47.82
N GLY A 30 2.11 4.08 47.74
CA GLY A 30 3.04 3.20 47.02
C GLY A 30 2.39 2.08 46.20
N GLU A 31 1.25 1.56 46.65
CA GLU A 31 0.51 0.52 45.93
C GLU A 31 -0.98 0.67 46.26
N VAL A 32 -1.82 0.60 45.24
CA VAL A 32 -3.28 0.46 45.31
C VAL A 32 -3.63 -0.78 44.51
N THR A 33 -4.36 -1.73 45.08
CA THR A 33 -4.61 -3.04 44.46
C THR A 33 -5.99 -3.55 44.88
N THR A 34 -6.88 -3.86 43.94
CA THR A 34 -8.16 -4.55 44.22
C THR A 34 -7.91 -5.99 44.69
N THR A 35 -8.92 -6.61 45.32
CA THR A 35 -8.81 -7.91 45.97
C THR A 35 -10.15 -8.64 46.00
N ASP A 36 -10.13 -9.96 46.23
CA ASP A 36 -11.31 -10.81 46.38
C ASP A 36 -12.28 -10.75 45.16
N ALA A 37 -11.70 -10.82 43.96
CA ALA A 37 -12.32 -10.67 42.62
C ALA A 37 -13.40 -11.70 42.19
N ASP A 38 -13.99 -12.44 43.13
CA ASP A 38 -15.26 -13.18 42.93
C ASP A 38 -16.42 -12.49 43.69
N THR A 39 -16.20 -11.29 44.23
CA THR A 39 -17.09 -10.66 45.23
C THR A 39 -17.00 -9.12 45.30
N GLY A 40 -17.90 -8.48 44.57
CA GLY A 40 -18.27 -7.07 44.69
C GLY A 40 -19.69 -6.78 44.22
N ALA A 41 -19.96 -5.55 43.77
CA ALA A 41 -21.02 -5.16 42.81
C ALA A 41 -21.21 -3.63 42.69
N GLY A 42 -21.18 -3.14 41.44
CA GLY A 42 -21.94 -1.98 40.95
C GLY A 42 -21.86 -0.72 41.80
N ASP A 43 -20.83 0.06 41.55
CA ASP A 43 -20.50 1.33 42.15
C ASP A 43 -20.95 2.54 41.33
N THR A 44 -20.95 3.69 42.00
CA THR A 44 -21.17 4.98 41.34
C THR A 44 -20.22 5.96 42.00
N ILE A 45 -19.09 6.19 41.36
CA ILE A 45 -17.96 6.96 41.88
C ILE A 45 -17.97 8.33 41.21
N VAL A 46 -18.03 9.40 42.02
CA VAL A 46 -17.87 10.77 41.54
C VAL A 46 -16.66 11.40 42.21
N LEU A 47 -15.65 11.68 41.39
CA LEU A 47 -14.44 12.39 41.73
C LEU A 47 -14.68 13.90 41.70
N GLY A 48 -13.64 14.68 42.00
CA GLY A 48 -13.65 16.13 41.93
C GLY A 48 -12.38 16.64 41.28
N ASP A 49 -12.27 17.95 41.09
CA ASP A 49 -11.10 18.57 40.47
C ASP A 49 -9.78 18.12 41.15
N GLY A 50 -8.75 17.80 40.35
CA GLY A 50 -7.37 17.54 40.76
C GLY A 50 -6.96 16.07 40.81
N GLN A 51 -5.84 15.75 40.14
CA GLN A 51 -5.26 14.41 39.88
C GLN A 51 -5.66 13.25 40.81
N ASN A 52 -6.67 12.47 40.44
CA ASN A 52 -7.30 11.40 41.22
C ASN A 52 -6.79 9.99 40.84
N LEU A 53 -7.22 9.00 41.62
CA LEU A 53 -7.20 7.59 41.24
C LEU A 53 -8.50 6.90 41.66
N ALA A 54 -9.21 6.32 40.70
CA ALA A 54 -10.34 5.41 40.93
C ALA A 54 -10.02 4.00 40.41
N LEU A 55 -10.44 2.99 41.17
CA LEU A 55 -10.66 1.63 40.67
C LEU A 55 -12.07 1.24 41.13
N GLY A 56 -12.90 0.75 40.22
CA GLY A 56 -14.22 0.22 40.54
C GLY A 56 -14.14 -1.11 41.29
N GLY A 57 -14.21 -2.24 40.57
CA GLY A 57 -14.14 -3.56 41.17
C GLY A 57 -14.65 -4.73 40.34
N ASP A 58 -15.85 -5.22 40.70
CA ASP A 58 -16.50 -6.45 40.21
C ASP A 58 -17.87 -6.08 39.60
N GLY A 59 -17.82 -5.51 38.40
CA GLY A 59 -18.91 -5.38 37.44
C GLY A 59 -19.89 -4.21 37.59
N ASN A 60 -20.11 -3.54 36.45
CA ASN A 60 -21.13 -2.52 36.20
C ASN A 60 -21.04 -1.29 37.12
N ASP A 61 -19.84 -0.75 37.22
CA ASP A 61 -19.48 0.49 37.89
C ASP A 61 -19.67 1.71 36.97
N HIS A 62 -19.90 2.87 37.58
CA HIS A 62 -20.07 4.15 36.88
C HIS A 62 -19.17 5.19 37.52
N ILE A 63 -18.08 5.56 36.84
CA ILE A 63 -17.02 6.42 37.34
C ILE A 63 -17.04 7.75 36.58
N THR A 64 -17.09 8.85 37.32
CA THR A 64 -16.93 10.21 36.79
C THR A 64 -15.67 10.84 37.38
N ALA A 65 -14.71 11.14 36.51
CA ALA A 65 -13.48 11.87 36.76
C ALA A 65 -13.72 13.39 36.96
N GLY A 66 -12.65 14.15 37.14
CA GLY A 66 -12.69 15.56 37.55
C GLY A 66 -12.29 16.57 36.47
N MET A 67 -11.04 17.01 36.58
CA MET A 67 -10.27 18.01 35.83
C MET A 67 -8.84 17.92 36.38
N GLU A 68 -7.80 18.06 35.54
CA GLU A 68 -6.42 17.60 35.81
C GLU A 68 -6.29 16.05 35.82
N ASN A 69 -5.13 15.55 35.35
CA ASN A 69 -4.79 14.14 35.11
C ASN A 69 -5.35 13.11 36.11
N ASP A 70 -6.41 12.41 35.75
CA ASP A 70 -7.00 11.31 36.50
C ASP A 70 -6.51 9.94 36.01
N VAL A 71 -6.51 8.95 36.89
CA VAL A 71 -6.30 7.54 36.55
C VAL A 71 -7.55 6.76 36.93
N VAL A 72 -8.17 6.13 35.94
CA VAL A 72 -9.43 5.40 36.09
C VAL A 72 -9.25 3.96 35.62
N LEU A 73 -9.61 3.02 36.49
CA LEU A 73 -9.83 1.64 36.11
C LEU A 73 -11.31 1.33 36.42
N GLY A 74 -12.03 0.76 35.47
CA GLY A 74 -13.33 0.15 35.74
C GLY A 74 -13.15 -1.05 36.67
N ASP A 75 -12.56 -2.10 36.12
CA ASP A 75 -12.43 -3.39 36.81
C ASP A 75 -11.23 -3.51 37.77
N HIS A 76 -11.06 -4.73 38.28
CA HIS A 76 -9.94 -5.16 39.09
C HIS A 76 -8.56 -4.84 38.49
N GLY A 77 -7.83 -3.94 39.14
CA GLY A 77 -6.43 -3.65 38.81
C GLY A 77 -5.53 -3.28 39.98
N ASN A 78 -4.30 -2.89 39.63
CA ASN A 78 -3.33 -2.29 40.52
C ASN A 78 -2.71 -1.01 39.95
N VAL A 79 -2.34 -0.08 40.83
CA VAL A 79 -1.54 1.10 40.51
C VAL A 79 -0.38 1.24 41.51
N HIS A 80 0.83 1.30 40.98
CA HIS A 80 2.07 1.40 41.74
C HIS A 80 2.70 2.79 41.64
N TYR A 81 3.17 3.32 42.77
CA TYR A 81 3.81 4.62 42.91
C TYR A 81 5.19 4.49 43.56
N ASP A 82 6.11 5.40 43.24
CA ASP A 82 7.43 5.48 43.88
C ASP A 82 7.42 6.28 45.21
N GLU A 83 8.56 6.34 45.92
CA GLU A 83 8.69 7.13 47.16
C GLU A 83 8.49 8.65 46.97
N GLN A 84 8.26 9.15 45.75
CA GLN A 84 8.05 10.55 45.38
C GLN A 84 6.60 10.85 44.91
N LEU A 85 5.71 9.85 44.90
CA LEU A 85 4.34 9.92 44.34
C LEU A 85 4.30 10.04 42.81
N ARG A 86 5.24 9.38 42.12
CA ARG A 86 5.23 9.23 40.66
C ARG A 86 4.75 7.82 40.30
N LEU A 87 3.81 7.72 39.37
CA LEU A 87 3.31 6.45 38.80
C LEU A 87 4.47 5.62 38.24
N GLN A 88 4.40 4.30 38.41
CA GLN A 88 5.38 3.33 37.90
C GLN A 88 4.73 2.24 37.02
N SER A 89 3.52 1.80 37.38
CA SER A 89 2.72 0.88 36.55
C SER A 89 1.26 0.89 36.95
N ILE A 90 0.39 0.85 35.95
CA ILE A 90 -1.06 0.62 36.03
C ILE A 90 -1.32 -0.71 35.32
N ALA A 91 -2.23 -1.56 35.82
CA ALA A 91 -2.62 -2.79 35.13
C ALA A 91 -3.96 -3.29 35.64
N THR A 92 -4.79 -3.88 34.77
CA THR A 92 -5.83 -4.81 35.20
C THR A 92 -5.18 -6.10 35.74
N LEU A 93 -5.91 -6.89 36.54
CA LEU A 93 -5.32 -7.97 37.35
C LEU A 93 -5.91 -9.37 37.17
N VAL A 94 -7.16 -9.49 36.71
CA VAL A 94 -7.88 -10.77 36.68
C VAL A 94 -8.77 -10.87 35.45
N GLN A 95 -8.31 -11.61 34.44
CA GLN A 95 -9.06 -11.86 33.21
C GLN A 95 -10.36 -12.65 33.47
N GLY A 96 -11.49 -12.16 32.95
CA GLY A 96 -12.79 -12.83 33.04
C GLY A 96 -13.48 -12.70 34.41
N THR A 97 -13.24 -11.59 35.12
CA THR A 97 -13.99 -11.18 36.32
C THR A 97 -14.13 -9.65 36.31
N GLY A 98 -15.35 -9.18 36.10
CA GLY A 98 -15.66 -7.78 35.85
C GLY A 98 -17.06 -7.59 35.26
N GLY A 99 -17.29 -6.50 34.52
CA GLY A 99 -18.49 -6.33 33.70
C GLY A 99 -18.79 -4.89 33.29
N ASP A 100 -19.57 -4.74 32.21
CA ASP A 100 -19.82 -3.51 31.42
C ASP A 100 -19.91 -2.18 32.20
N ASP A 101 -18.86 -1.35 32.15
CA ASP A 101 -18.58 -0.15 32.97
C ASP A 101 -18.77 1.20 32.22
N ASP A 102 -19.09 2.27 32.95
CA ASP A 102 -19.21 3.65 32.42
C ASP A 102 -18.05 4.50 32.95
N LEU A 103 -17.11 4.91 32.09
CA LEU A 103 -15.97 5.76 32.45
C LEU A 103 -16.11 7.15 31.80
N LEU A 104 -16.46 8.17 32.59
CA LEU A 104 -16.54 9.57 32.14
C LEU A 104 -15.33 10.36 32.65
N LEU A 105 -14.38 10.64 31.76
CA LEU A 105 -13.14 11.41 31.95
C LEU A 105 -13.40 12.93 31.89
N GLY A 106 -12.36 13.78 31.96
CA GLY A 106 -12.52 15.19 31.60
C GLY A 106 -11.40 16.20 31.94
N ASP A 107 -10.93 16.93 30.91
CA ASP A 107 -9.99 18.06 30.88
C ASP A 107 -8.68 17.79 31.66
N GLY A 108 -7.92 16.81 31.19
CA GLY A 108 -6.65 16.34 31.75
C GLY A 108 -5.93 15.37 30.81
N ASP A 109 -4.61 15.16 30.98
CA ASP A 109 -3.93 14.03 30.31
C ASP A 109 -4.23 12.76 31.15
N ASP A 110 -5.32 12.05 30.84
CA ASP A 110 -5.90 10.99 31.68
C ASP A 110 -5.42 9.57 31.26
N ILE A 111 -5.65 8.59 32.12
CA ILE A 111 -5.37 7.17 31.81
C ILE A 111 -6.56 6.30 32.21
N ALA A 112 -7.22 5.70 31.22
CA ALA A 112 -8.40 4.86 31.39
C ALA A 112 -8.12 3.40 30.98
N LEU A 113 -8.57 2.46 31.80
CA LEU A 113 -8.69 1.05 31.44
C LEU A 113 -10.10 0.59 31.84
N GLY A 114 -10.88 0.00 30.94
CA GLY A 114 -12.14 -0.66 31.27
C GLY A 114 -11.87 -1.96 32.03
N GLY A 115 -11.85 -3.10 31.32
CA GLY A 115 -11.56 -4.39 31.90
C GLY A 115 -12.07 -5.60 31.12
N ALA A 116 -13.23 -6.11 31.53
CA ALA A 116 -13.91 -7.25 30.91
C ALA A 116 -15.43 -7.04 30.91
N GLY A 117 -15.91 -6.29 29.92
CA GLY A 117 -17.32 -6.00 29.69
C GLY A 117 -17.52 -5.31 28.35
N ASP A 118 -18.76 -4.91 28.04
CA ASP A 118 -19.03 -3.90 27.01
C ASP A 118 -18.80 -2.51 27.66
N ASP A 119 -17.59 -1.96 27.60
CA ASP A 119 -17.18 -0.78 28.39
C ASP A 119 -17.34 0.55 27.61
N PHE A 120 -17.74 1.61 28.32
CA PHE A 120 -18.14 2.89 27.73
C PHE A 120 -17.27 4.05 28.24
N VAL A 121 -16.29 4.47 27.43
CA VAL A 121 -15.42 5.62 27.74
C VAL A 121 -16.00 6.87 27.07
N ASN A 122 -16.37 7.87 27.89
CA ASN A 122 -17.00 9.13 27.49
C ASN A 122 -18.27 9.01 26.61
N VAL A 123 -19.04 7.92 26.70
CA VAL A 123 -20.28 7.73 25.93
C VAL A 123 -21.47 7.32 26.81
N ASP A 124 -22.64 7.92 26.57
CA ASP A 124 -23.90 7.54 27.24
C ASP A 124 -24.44 6.22 26.65
N ARG A 125 -24.23 5.08 27.33
CA ARG A 125 -24.63 3.74 26.85
C ARG A 125 -26.13 3.58 26.52
N ASP A 126 -26.99 4.42 27.10
CA ASP A 126 -28.45 4.35 26.93
C ASP A 126 -28.92 5.07 25.64
N SER A 127 -28.04 5.88 25.01
CA SER A 127 -28.35 6.68 23.81
C SER A 127 -27.28 6.72 22.72
N GLY A 128 -26.04 6.25 22.98
CA GLY A 128 -24.91 6.36 22.05
C GLY A 128 -24.48 7.81 21.82
N GLN A 129 -24.64 8.69 22.81
CA GLN A 129 -24.22 10.09 22.71
C GLN A 129 -22.88 10.29 23.40
N GLN A 130 -21.92 10.85 22.68
CA GLN A 130 -20.66 11.37 23.23
C GLN A 130 -20.91 12.34 24.40
N LEU A 131 -20.07 12.24 25.42
CA LEU A 131 -20.06 12.99 26.66
C LEU A 131 -18.69 13.65 26.85
N GLY A 132 -18.55 14.42 27.94
CA GLY A 132 -17.30 15.14 28.23
C GLY A 132 -17.06 16.31 27.27
N SER A 133 -15.82 16.78 27.29
CA SER A 133 -15.12 17.48 26.21
C SER A 133 -13.68 17.68 26.68
N ASP A 134 -12.70 17.17 25.94
CA ASP A 134 -11.30 17.14 26.38
C ASP A 134 -10.36 18.00 25.53
N THR A 135 -9.16 18.26 26.08
CA THR A 135 -8.02 18.87 25.37
C THR A 135 -6.66 18.37 25.90
N GLY A 136 -6.65 17.22 26.60
CA GLY A 136 -5.48 16.58 27.18
C GLY A 136 -4.69 15.70 26.20
N VAL A 137 -4.08 14.65 26.72
CA VAL A 137 -3.44 13.56 25.97
C VAL A 137 -3.76 12.27 26.69
N ASP A 138 -4.75 11.54 26.18
CA ASP A 138 -5.34 10.39 26.85
C ASP A 138 -4.69 9.07 26.44
N LEU A 139 -4.60 8.16 27.41
CA LEU A 139 -4.25 6.76 27.18
C LEU A 139 -5.44 5.89 27.56
N VAL A 140 -6.13 5.37 26.55
CA VAL A 140 -7.30 4.50 26.74
C VAL A 140 -6.99 3.08 26.31
N ILE A 141 -7.37 2.13 27.15
CA ILE A 141 -7.61 0.74 26.74
C ILE A 141 -9.06 0.44 27.13
N GLY A 142 -9.88 -0.04 26.21
CA GLY A 142 -11.19 -0.60 26.57
C GLY A 142 -10.99 -1.86 27.42
N ASP A 143 -10.36 -2.86 26.82
CA ASP A 143 -10.18 -4.20 27.36
C ASP A 143 -9.03 -4.35 28.39
N HIS A 144 -8.76 -5.57 28.82
CA HIS A 144 -7.71 -5.96 29.75
C HIS A 144 -6.29 -5.54 29.32
N GLY A 145 -5.77 -4.42 29.84
CA GLY A 145 -4.39 -3.99 29.55
C GLY A 145 -3.53 -3.55 30.74
N SER A 146 -2.35 -2.98 30.41
CA SER A 146 -1.41 -2.38 31.37
C SER A 146 -0.54 -1.25 30.79
N VAL A 147 -0.19 -0.31 31.67
CA VAL A 147 0.67 0.85 31.40
C VAL A 147 1.91 0.76 32.29
N THR A 148 3.09 1.02 31.73
CA THR A 148 4.36 1.04 32.48
C THR A 148 5.07 2.37 32.30
N LEU A 149 5.56 2.95 33.40
CA LEU A 149 6.08 4.31 33.45
C LEU A 149 7.44 4.38 34.17
N ASP A 150 8.36 5.17 33.64
CA ASP A 150 9.65 5.47 34.27
C ASP A 150 9.56 6.80 35.05
N PRO A 151 9.76 6.80 36.39
CA PRO A 151 9.71 8.01 37.20
C PRO A 151 10.99 8.86 37.00
N ALA A 152 11.05 9.57 35.88
CA ALA A 152 12.08 10.54 35.51
C ALA A 152 12.08 11.77 36.44
N ASP A 153 13.18 12.54 36.45
CA ASP A 153 13.56 13.52 37.50
C ASP A 153 12.49 14.56 37.94
N SER A 154 11.39 14.74 37.20
CA SER A 154 10.28 15.62 37.58
C SER A 154 8.86 15.16 37.20
N ALA A 155 8.67 14.03 36.51
CA ALA A 155 7.36 13.49 36.11
C ALA A 155 7.45 11.96 35.91
N SER A 156 6.30 11.28 35.82
CA SER A 156 6.26 9.93 35.24
C SER A 156 6.25 10.04 33.72
N ILE A 157 7.04 9.20 33.05
CA ILE A 157 7.11 9.14 31.60
C ILE A 157 6.64 7.75 31.18
N VAL A 158 5.62 7.68 30.32
CA VAL A 158 5.10 6.43 29.75
C VAL A 158 6.21 5.71 28.98
N ARG A 159 6.21 4.37 29.02
CA ARG A 159 7.24 3.54 28.37
C ARG A 159 6.70 2.38 27.58
N ASN A 160 5.69 1.68 28.07
CA ASN A 160 4.94 0.72 27.28
C ASN A 160 3.48 0.74 27.73
N LEU A 161 2.56 0.79 26.77
CA LEU A 161 1.13 0.48 26.86
C LEU A 161 0.91 -0.87 26.15
N THR A 162 0.06 -1.75 26.67
CA THR A 162 -0.22 -3.06 26.05
C THR A 162 -1.58 -3.58 26.49
N THR A 163 -2.36 -4.14 25.56
CA THR A 163 -3.50 -5.01 25.87
C THR A 163 -3.02 -6.38 26.35
N SER A 164 -3.95 -7.29 26.66
CA SER A 164 -3.68 -8.70 26.97
C SER A 164 -4.95 -9.55 26.85
N THR A 165 -5.09 -10.26 25.73
CA THR A 165 -6.23 -11.14 25.35
C THR A 165 -7.01 -11.72 26.55
N PRO A 166 -8.27 -11.30 26.78
CA PRO A 166 -9.09 -11.70 27.93
C PRO A 166 -9.68 -13.11 27.76
N LEU A 167 -10.49 -13.54 28.73
CA LEU A 167 -11.29 -14.77 28.63
C LEU A 167 -12.75 -14.50 28.24
N ASP A 168 -13.21 -13.28 28.47
CA ASP A 168 -14.55 -12.78 28.18
C ASP A 168 -14.33 -11.44 27.47
N ALA A 169 -14.15 -11.52 26.15
CA ALA A 169 -13.96 -10.41 25.21
C ALA A 169 -15.11 -9.39 25.28
N GLY A 170 -14.75 -8.11 25.28
CA GLY A 170 -15.65 -6.96 25.39
C GLY A 170 -16.22 -6.49 24.05
N ASN A 171 -17.01 -5.43 24.09
CA ASN A 171 -17.56 -4.76 22.90
C ASN A 171 -17.60 -3.27 23.21
N ASP A 172 -16.44 -2.63 23.12
CA ASP A 172 -16.17 -1.35 23.76
C ASP A 172 -16.59 -0.16 22.90
N THR A 173 -16.92 0.94 23.57
CA THR A 173 -17.37 2.18 22.94
C THR A 173 -16.61 3.36 23.54
N ILE A 174 -15.62 3.86 22.81
CA ILE A 174 -14.60 4.80 23.28
C ILE A 174 -14.73 6.15 22.57
N PHE A 175 -14.59 7.25 23.33
CA PHE A 175 -14.50 8.61 22.83
C PHE A 175 -13.45 9.43 23.61
N THR A 176 -12.60 10.22 22.95
CA THR A 176 -11.60 11.08 23.61
C THR A 176 -11.71 12.59 23.28
N ASP A 177 -12.53 12.99 22.28
CA ASP A 177 -12.80 14.37 21.81
C ASP A 177 -11.61 15.10 21.15
N GLY A 178 -10.43 15.08 21.80
CA GLY A 178 -9.21 15.57 21.19
C GLY A 178 -7.99 15.69 22.11
N GLY A 179 -6.89 15.10 21.66
CA GLY A 179 -5.56 15.18 22.25
C GLY A 179 -4.48 14.80 21.22
N GLU A 180 -3.37 14.22 21.68
CA GLU A 180 -2.47 13.41 20.82
C GLU A 180 -2.56 11.97 21.35
N ASP A 181 -3.73 11.34 21.19
CA ASP A 181 -4.21 10.24 22.04
C ASP A 181 -3.69 8.86 21.60
N VAL A 182 -3.62 7.92 22.55
CA VAL A 182 -3.36 6.50 22.23
C VAL A 182 -4.50 5.64 22.75
N VAL A 183 -5.25 5.05 21.83
CA VAL A 183 -6.47 4.29 22.12
C VAL A 183 -6.35 2.88 21.57
N PHE A 184 -6.54 1.90 22.46
CA PHE A 184 -6.77 0.50 22.10
C PHE A 184 -8.22 0.13 22.47
N GLY A 185 -8.96 -0.54 21.59
CA GLY A 185 -10.19 -1.25 21.98
C GLY A 185 -9.80 -2.50 22.77
N GLY A 186 -9.68 -3.62 22.06
CA GLY A 186 -8.70 -4.66 22.43
C GLY A 186 -9.07 -6.08 22.02
N SER A 187 -10.33 -6.50 22.19
CA SER A 187 -10.81 -7.81 21.76
C SER A 187 -12.34 -7.78 21.71
N GLY A 188 -12.92 -7.33 20.60
CA GLY A 188 -14.36 -7.11 20.50
C GLY A 188 -14.87 -6.90 19.06
N ASP A 189 -16.13 -6.49 18.91
CA ASP A 189 -16.54 -5.69 17.74
C ASP A 189 -16.68 -4.24 18.27
N ASP A 190 -15.60 -3.46 18.28
CA ASP A 190 -15.50 -2.20 19.03
C ASP A 190 -15.96 -0.98 18.20
N ASN A 191 -16.15 0.15 18.89
CA ASN A 191 -16.51 1.44 18.30
C ASN A 191 -15.68 2.57 18.91
N ILE A 192 -14.63 3.01 18.20
CA ILE A 192 -13.69 4.05 18.63
C ILE A 192 -13.95 5.34 17.84
N ASP A 193 -13.99 6.47 18.52
CA ASP A 193 -14.11 7.80 17.91
C ASP A 193 -13.21 8.81 18.68
N THR A 194 -12.01 9.11 18.22
CA THR A 194 -11.11 10.04 18.96
C THR A 194 -11.49 11.51 18.76
N GLY A 195 -12.35 11.81 17.76
CA GLY A 195 -13.19 13.00 17.78
C GLY A 195 -13.01 13.93 16.58
N SER A 196 -12.52 15.16 16.83
CA SER A 196 -12.38 16.20 15.80
C SER A 196 -11.38 17.30 16.19
N ALA A 197 -10.19 16.87 16.64
CA ALA A 197 -9.05 17.73 16.93
C ALA A 197 -8.40 18.26 15.62
N ALA A 198 -7.12 18.64 15.67
CA ALA A 198 -6.25 18.69 14.49
C ALA A 198 -4.80 18.34 14.89
N GLU A 199 -4.72 17.47 15.90
CA GLU A 199 -3.54 16.91 16.52
C GLU A 199 -3.32 15.49 15.92
N ARG A 200 -2.57 14.56 16.53
CA ARG A 200 -2.35 13.21 15.96
C ARG A 200 -2.71 12.12 16.96
N ASP A 201 -3.58 11.22 16.55
CA ASP A 201 -3.98 10.04 17.32
C ASP A 201 -3.31 8.75 16.81
N TRP A 202 -3.19 7.79 17.72
CA TRP A 202 -2.68 6.44 17.47
C TRP A 202 -3.69 5.41 17.94
N VAL A 203 -4.45 4.84 17.01
CA VAL A 203 -5.53 3.90 17.29
C VAL A 203 -5.14 2.49 16.87
N VAL A 204 -5.44 1.53 17.75
CA VAL A 204 -5.57 0.11 17.36
C VAL A 204 -6.98 -0.31 17.76
N GLY A 205 -7.74 -0.90 16.84
CA GLY A 205 -9.04 -1.48 17.16
C GLY A 205 -8.87 -2.66 18.13
N ASP A 206 -8.17 -3.69 17.64
CA ASP A 206 -7.86 -4.91 18.37
C ASP A 206 -6.68 -4.76 19.36
N ASN A 207 -6.12 -5.89 19.78
CA ASN A 207 -5.00 -6.02 20.71
C ASN A 207 -3.76 -5.22 20.27
N GLY A 208 -3.46 -4.11 20.97
CA GLY A 208 -2.34 -3.20 20.69
C GLY A 208 -1.19 -3.20 21.70
N SER A 209 0.00 -2.77 21.22
CA SER A 209 1.19 -2.44 22.01
C SER A 209 1.83 -1.15 21.52
N ALA A 210 2.11 -0.21 22.43
CA ALA A 210 2.75 1.07 22.13
C ALA A 210 3.97 1.29 23.03
N SER A 211 5.14 1.52 22.42
CA SER A 211 6.43 1.65 23.10
C SER A 211 7.04 3.04 22.92
N TYR A 212 7.49 3.65 24.02
CA TYR A 212 7.94 5.04 24.08
C TYR A 212 9.43 5.18 24.40
N ASP A 213 10.03 6.25 23.89
CA ASP A 213 11.44 6.55 24.01
C ASP A 213 11.87 7.03 25.42
N SER A 214 13.17 7.26 25.60
CA SER A 214 13.71 7.71 26.89
C SER A 214 13.23 9.10 27.36
N THR A 215 12.60 9.88 26.47
CA THR A 215 12.07 11.23 26.72
C THR A 215 10.55 11.29 26.85
N GLY A 216 9.83 10.26 26.37
CA GLY A 216 8.37 10.16 26.42
C GLY A 216 7.68 10.34 25.07
N VAL A 217 8.42 10.28 23.97
CA VAL A 217 7.86 10.34 22.61
C VAL A 217 7.58 8.91 22.13
N LEU A 218 6.45 8.66 21.46
CA LEU A 218 6.15 7.35 20.89
C LEU A 218 7.27 6.91 19.91
N SER A 219 7.60 5.63 19.90
CA SER A 219 8.69 5.07 19.09
C SER A 219 8.31 3.81 18.31
N GLN A 220 7.27 3.09 18.74
CA GLN A 220 6.68 1.96 18.04
C GLN A 220 5.21 1.79 18.44
N LEU A 221 4.37 1.44 17.48
CA LEU A 221 2.98 0.98 17.63
C LEU A 221 2.89 -0.38 16.91
N GLU A 222 2.23 -1.39 17.48
CA GLU A 222 2.10 -2.72 16.88
C GLU A 222 0.79 -3.40 17.32
N THR A 223 0.21 -4.23 16.46
CA THR A 223 -0.81 -5.21 16.90
C THR A 223 -0.12 -6.42 17.55
N ILE A 224 -0.80 -7.06 18.51
CA ILE A 224 -0.32 -8.23 19.25
C ILE A 224 -1.41 -9.30 19.33
N ASP A 225 -1.02 -10.55 19.61
CA ASP A 225 -1.92 -11.72 19.62
C ASP A 225 -2.91 -11.76 18.40
N PRO A 226 -2.37 -11.68 17.15
CA PRO A 226 -3.04 -11.19 15.92
C PRO A 226 -4.21 -12.03 15.37
N ALA A 227 -4.72 -13.00 16.13
CA ALA A 227 -5.83 -13.88 15.76
C ALA A 227 -6.96 -13.91 16.81
N GLU A 228 -6.84 -13.09 17.86
CA GLU A 228 -7.83 -12.93 18.92
C GLU A 228 -8.23 -11.44 18.89
N GLY A 229 -9.45 -11.18 18.43
CA GLY A 229 -9.94 -9.87 18.02
C GLY A 229 -11.31 -9.97 17.33
N GLY A 230 -11.79 -8.89 16.73
CA GLY A 230 -13.07 -8.90 16.00
C GLY A 230 -13.29 -7.65 15.14
N ALA A 231 -14.54 -7.37 14.77
CA ALA A 231 -14.84 -6.45 13.67
C ALA A 231 -15.14 -5.03 14.17
N ASP A 232 -14.32 -4.06 13.82
CA ASP A 232 -14.30 -2.74 14.47
C ASP A 232 -14.93 -1.62 13.63
N GLN A 233 -15.19 -0.48 14.28
CA GLN A 233 -15.50 0.77 13.61
C GLN A 233 -14.71 1.90 14.26
N ILE A 234 -13.87 2.58 13.46
CA ILE A 234 -12.89 3.56 13.95
C ILE A 234 -13.09 4.90 13.23
N ASN A 235 -13.13 5.99 13.99
CA ASN A 235 -13.07 7.36 13.49
C ASN A 235 -11.92 8.09 14.21
N ALA A 236 -10.81 8.37 13.52
CA ALA A 236 -9.70 9.14 14.10
C ALA A 236 -9.99 10.67 14.09
N GLY A 237 -10.88 11.11 13.20
CA GLY A 237 -11.40 12.48 13.19
C GLY A 237 -10.75 13.36 12.13
N ASP A 238 -10.49 14.62 12.49
CA ASP A 238 -9.61 15.53 11.74
C ASP A 238 -8.22 15.43 12.42
N GLY A 239 -7.13 15.09 11.69
CA GLY A 239 -5.86 14.75 12.35
C GLY A 239 -4.65 14.58 11.42
N SER A 240 -3.86 13.52 11.66
CA SER A 240 -2.81 13.02 10.77
C SER A 240 -2.39 11.62 11.24
N ASP A 241 -3.32 10.68 11.23
CA ASP A 241 -3.37 9.66 12.27
C ASP A 241 -2.69 8.35 11.89
N VAL A 242 -2.58 7.44 12.86
CA VAL A 242 -2.14 6.06 12.60
C VAL A 242 -3.15 5.10 13.17
N VAL A 243 -3.87 4.41 12.30
CA VAL A 243 -4.97 3.51 12.64
C VAL A 243 -4.65 2.10 12.14
N PHE A 244 -4.72 1.13 13.03
CA PHE A 244 -4.78 -0.30 12.69
C PHE A 244 -6.15 -0.83 13.11
N GLY A 245 -6.84 -1.62 12.28
CA GLY A 245 -8.00 -2.43 12.70
C GLY A 245 -7.51 -3.63 13.50
N GLY A 246 -7.34 -4.77 12.85
CA GLY A 246 -6.51 -5.86 13.37
C GLY A 246 -6.80 -7.24 12.78
N ALA A 247 -7.90 -7.86 13.21
CA ALA A 247 -8.25 -9.24 12.89
C ALA A 247 -9.77 -9.41 12.62
N GLY A 248 -10.36 -8.43 11.96
CA GLY A 248 -11.80 -8.18 11.99
C GLY A 248 -12.56 -8.30 10.67
N VAL A 249 -13.36 -7.26 10.40
CA VAL A 249 -13.95 -6.81 9.12
C VAL A 249 -14.26 -5.35 9.40
N ASP A 250 -13.27 -4.50 9.14
CA ASP A 250 -13.10 -3.25 9.89
C ASP A 250 -13.53 -2.04 9.08
N TYR A 251 -13.98 -1.00 9.78
CA TYR A 251 -14.63 0.15 9.17
C TYR A 251 -13.96 1.44 9.65
N VAL A 252 -12.91 1.86 8.95
CA VAL A 252 -12.15 3.08 9.25
C VAL A 252 -12.74 4.25 8.47
N HIS A 253 -13.13 5.30 9.20
CA HIS A 253 -13.72 6.55 8.70
C HIS A 253 -15.06 6.37 7.94
N VAL A 254 -15.75 5.23 8.12
CA VAL A 254 -17.01 4.88 7.43
C VAL A 254 -18.04 4.19 8.34
N LEU A 255 -19.34 4.38 8.08
CA LEU A 255 -20.39 3.65 8.78
C LEU A 255 -20.58 2.22 8.24
N ARG A 256 -20.63 1.22 9.14
CA ARG A 256 -20.78 -0.21 8.79
C ARG A 256 -21.89 -0.46 7.76
N GLY A 257 -21.54 -1.13 6.66
CA GLY A 257 -22.47 -1.46 5.57
C GLY A 257 -22.89 -0.27 4.69
N THR A 258 -22.10 0.80 4.65
CA THR A 258 -22.26 1.95 3.75
C THR A 258 -20.95 2.24 3.01
N THR A 259 -21.00 3.13 2.01
CA THR A 259 -19.82 3.75 1.39
C THR A 259 -19.98 5.27 1.54
N THR A 260 -19.99 5.74 2.78
CA THR A 260 -20.25 7.14 3.13
C THR A 260 -19.38 7.49 4.31
N THR A 261 -18.42 8.36 4.08
CA THR A 261 -17.48 8.80 5.09
C THR A 261 -18.15 9.57 6.22
N ILE A 262 -17.52 9.51 7.39
CA ILE A 262 -17.95 10.22 8.61
C ILE A 262 -16.99 11.31 9.04
N SER A 263 -15.70 11.21 8.69
CA SER A 263 -14.76 12.30 8.84
C SER A 263 -14.95 13.36 7.72
N THR A 264 -14.22 14.46 7.85
CA THR A 264 -13.96 15.44 6.78
C THR A 264 -12.51 15.93 6.80
N ASP A 265 -11.58 15.05 7.17
CA ASP A 265 -10.18 15.44 7.41
C ASP A 265 -9.52 16.12 6.19
N GLY A 266 -8.44 16.84 6.46
CA GLY A 266 -7.51 17.46 5.52
C GLY A 266 -6.05 17.11 5.84
N GLY A 267 -5.81 16.02 6.57
CA GLY A 267 -4.59 15.69 7.30
C GLY A 267 -3.56 14.89 6.49
N ARG A 268 -3.07 13.82 7.12
CA ARG A 268 -2.25 12.78 6.47
C ARG A 268 -2.29 11.53 7.33
N ASP A 269 -2.95 10.51 6.84
CA ASP A 269 -3.25 9.31 7.63
C ASP A 269 -2.44 8.11 7.17
N VAL A 270 -2.23 7.19 8.11
CA VAL A 270 -1.69 5.86 7.86
C VAL A 270 -2.65 4.83 8.43
N ILE A 271 -3.43 4.22 7.54
CA ILE A 271 -4.46 3.24 7.86
C ILE A 271 -3.96 1.88 7.43
N VAL A 272 -4.03 0.90 8.32
CA VAL A 272 -3.96 -0.52 7.96
C VAL A 272 -5.26 -1.18 8.41
N GLY A 273 -5.88 -1.97 7.53
CA GLY A 273 -7.04 -2.78 7.91
C GLY A 273 -6.64 -3.84 8.92
N ASP A 274 -5.79 -4.76 8.48
CA ASP A 274 -5.31 -5.85 9.31
C ASP A 274 -4.11 -5.47 10.23
N ASN A 275 -3.59 -6.50 10.90
CA ASN A 275 -2.38 -6.52 11.71
C ASN A 275 -1.17 -5.75 11.14
N ALA A 276 -0.53 -4.91 11.97
CA ALA A 276 0.52 -4.00 11.52
C ALA A 276 1.57 -3.66 12.60
N VAL A 277 2.70 -3.08 12.16
CA VAL A 277 3.68 -2.42 13.02
C VAL A 277 4.18 -1.11 12.39
N ALA A 278 4.22 -0.04 13.18
CA ALA A 278 4.82 1.24 12.82
C ALA A 278 6.02 1.59 13.72
N HIS A 279 6.98 2.33 13.16
CA HIS A 279 8.13 2.87 13.92
C HIS A 279 8.33 4.37 13.69
N PHE A 280 8.65 5.08 14.78
CA PHE A 280 8.73 6.54 14.83
C PHE A 280 10.11 7.02 15.29
N ASP A 281 10.63 8.06 14.63
CA ASP A 281 11.82 8.82 15.08
C ASP A 281 11.37 10.01 15.94
N ASN A 282 12.00 10.21 17.09
CA ASN A 282 11.84 11.43 17.90
C ASN A 282 12.56 12.62 17.21
N VAL A 283 11.79 13.52 16.60
CA VAL A 283 12.31 14.71 15.90
C VAL A 283 11.86 15.99 16.60
N ASP A 284 12.82 16.65 17.27
CA ASP A 284 12.62 17.88 18.07
C ASP A 284 11.51 17.82 19.16
N GLY A 285 11.00 16.62 19.46
CA GLY A 285 9.97 16.35 20.48
C GLY A 285 8.68 15.70 19.97
N ALA A 286 8.50 15.56 18.65
CA ALA A 286 7.37 14.85 18.04
C ALA A 286 7.76 13.44 17.58
N ALA A 287 6.78 12.52 17.55
CA ALA A 287 6.92 11.20 16.96
C ALA A 287 6.68 11.31 15.44
N VAL A 288 7.74 11.23 14.64
CA VAL A 288 7.67 11.30 13.17
C VAL A 288 7.71 9.89 12.61
N LEU A 289 6.72 9.50 11.80
CA LEU A 289 6.63 8.17 11.22
C LEU A 289 7.77 7.90 10.23
N ARG A 290 8.30 6.67 10.25
CA ARG A 290 9.47 6.27 9.43
C ARG A 290 9.29 4.95 8.70
N PHE A 291 8.36 4.13 9.16
CA PHE A 291 8.17 2.74 8.75
C PHE A 291 6.76 2.32 9.15
N VAL A 292 6.03 1.67 8.25
CA VAL A 292 4.84 0.85 8.56
C VAL A 292 4.93 -0.44 7.73
N ASP A 293 4.52 -1.56 8.32
CA ASP A 293 4.57 -2.89 7.70
C ASP A 293 3.37 -3.71 8.17
N THR A 294 2.66 -4.34 7.22
CA THR A 294 1.59 -5.30 7.50
C THR A 294 2.20 -6.58 8.05
N THR A 295 1.81 -6.98 9.26
CA THR A 295 2.33 -8.19 9.91
C THR A 295 1.32 -9.33 9.83
N SER A 296 1.78 -10.56 10.09
CA SER A 296 0.88 -11.72 10.26
C SER A 296 -0.05 -11.97 9.06
N VAL A 297 0.43 -11.69 7.85
CA VAL A 297 -0.29 -11.61 6.55
C VAL A 297 -1.17 -12.82 6.14
N ASP A 298 -1.21 -13.91 6.92
CA ASP A 298 -2.18 -15.00 6.76
C ASP A 298 -3.36 -14.94 7.75
N ILE A 299 -3.53 -13.80 8.44
CA ILE A 299 -4.53 -13.57 9.49
C ILE A 299 -5.12 -12.16 9.37
N GLY A 300 -6.40 -12.11 8.99
CA GLY A 300 -7.13 -10.89 8.69
C GLY A 300 -8.47 -11.15 7.99
N ALA A 301 -9.10 -10.10 7.47
CA ALA A 301 -10.23 -10.20 6.53
C ALA A 301 -10.30 -8.98 5.59
N GLY A 302 -11.43 -8.82 4.88
CA GLY A 302 -11.61 -7.74 3.89
C GLY A 302 -12.42 -6.58 4.45
N ASP A 303 -11.80 -5.40 4.48
CA ASP A 303 -12.18 -4.23 5.26
C ASP A 303 -12.73 -3.06 4.41
N PHE A 304 -13.04 -1.95 5.07
CA PHE A 304 -13.57 -0.72 4.49
C PHE A 304 -12.79 0.50 5.01
N LEU A 305 -11.82 0.97 4.23
CA LEU A 305 -10.83 1.96 4.63
C LEU A 305 -10.96 3.25 3.79
N PHE A 306 -10.92 4.42 4.45
CA PHE A 306 -11.08 5.72 3.82
C PHE A 306 -10.08 6.75 4.40
N GLY A 307 -9.32 7.45 3.56
CA GLY A 307 -8.46 8.59 3.96
C GLY A 307 -9.15 9.96 3.92
N ASP A 308 -10.37 10.04 3.36
CA ASP A 308 -11.17 11.26 3.11
C ASP A 308 -10.46 12.35 2.28
N ALA A 309 -9.45 13.04 2.83
CA ALA A 309 -8.57 13.94 2.10
C ALA A 309 -7.26 14.22 2.87
N GLY A 310 -6.14 13.74 2.35
CA GLY A 310 -4.83 14.04 2.90
C GLY A 310 -3.75 13.92 1.84
N ASN A 311 -2.80 13.00 2.04
CA ASN A 311 -1.82 12.50 1.07
C ASN A 311 -1.43 11.11 1.62
N ASP A 312 -2.34 10.15 1.57
CA ASP A 312 -2.47 9.15 2.65
C ASP A 312 -1.78 7.83 2.33
N ILE A 313 -1.67 6.94 3.32
CA ILE A 313 -1.09 5.60 3.17
C ILE A 313 -2.11 4.59 3.68
N ILE A 314 -2.71 3.81 2.79
CA ILE A 314 -3.73 2.83 3.14
C ILE A 314 -3.29 1.46 2.64
N LEU A 315 -3.19 0.50 3.56
CA LEU A 315 -2.87 -0.90 3.28
C LEU A 315 -4.08 -1.74 3.76
N GLY A 316 -4.67 -2.59 2.94
CA GLY A 316 -5.73 -3.51 3.37
C GLY A 316 -5.15 -4.61 4.26
N GLY A 317 -4.63 -5.67 3.64
CA GLY A 317 -3.82 -6.67 4.33
C GLY A 317 -3.93 -8.07 3.75
N ALA A 318 -4.94 -8.82 4.21
CA ALA A 318 -5.12 -10.25 4.00
C ALA A 318 -6.58 -10.60 3.65
N GLY A 319 -7.23 -9.75 2.85
CA GLY A 319 -8.69 -9.66 2.80
C GLY A 319 -9.38 -9.91 1.47
N GLY A 320 -9.72 -8.81 0.79
CA GLY A 320 -10.86 -8.68 -0.12
C GLY A 320 -11.49 -7.30 0.03
N ASP A 321 -10.64 -6.29 -0.10
CA ASP A 321 -10.72 -5.01 0.59
C ASP A 321 -11.40 -3.90 -0.21
N TRP A 322 -11.99 -2.95 0.50
CA TRP A 322 -12.55 -1.74 -0.10
C TRP A 322 -11.81 -0.51 0.41
N ILE A 323 -11.09 0.18 -0.47
CA ILE A 323 -10.15 1.25 -0.11
C ILE A 323 -10.46 2.51 -0.92
N SER A 324 -10.51 3.67 -0.26
CA SER A 324 -10.54 4.98 -0.90
C SER A 324 -9.51 5.93 -0.28
N GLY A 325 -8.62 6.51 -1.09
CA GLY A 325 -7.77 7.64 -0.67
C GLY A 325 -8.64 8.86 -0.41
N GLY A 326 -9.14 9.49 -1.47
CA GLY A 326 -10.20 10.48 -1.44
C GLY A 326 -9.85 11.74 -2.22
N VAL A 327 -9.15 12.69 -1.58
CA VAL A 327 -8.67 13.93 -2.20
C VAL A 327 -7.26 14.25 -1.70
N GLY A 328 -6.25 13.55 -2.25
CA GLY A 328 -4.87 13.73 -1.80
C GLY A 328 -3.80 13.54 -2.87
N GLY A 329 -3.00 12.52 -2.68
CA GLY A 329 -1.81 12.13 -3.45
C GLY A 329 -1.32 10.83 -2.83
N ASP A 330 -2.16 9.81 -2.97
CA ASP A 330 -2.34 8.75 -1.97
C ASP A 330 -1.61 7.47 -2.37
N LEU A 331 -1.23 6.67 -1.38
CA LEU A 331 -0.52 5.40 -1.55
C LEU A 331 -1.40 4.26 -1.06
N LEU A 332 -2.01 3.52 -1.99
CA LEU A 332 -2.97 2.48 -1.72
C LEU A 332 -2.38 1.11 -2.08
N PHE A 333 -2.43 0.17 -1.14
CA PHE A 333 -2.19 -1.25 -1.39
C PHE A 333 -3.43 -2.03 -0.93
N GLY A 334 -3.96 -2.94 -1.77
CA GLY A 334 -4.96 -3.91 -1.34
C GLY A 334 -4.35 -4.89 -0.34
N ASP A 335 -3.29 -5.57 -0.77
CA ASP A 335 -2.57 -6.55 0.03
C ASP A 335 -1.44 -5.99 0.91
N ALA A 336 -0.92 -6.90 1.74
CA ALA A 336 0.28 -6.77 2.57
C ALA A 336 1.49 -6.04 1.91
N ALA A 337 1.97 -4.98 2.57
CA ALA A 337 3.10 -4.16 2.14
C ALA A 337 3.95 -3.56 3.29
N GLU A 338 5.22 -3.27 2.98
CA GLU A 338 6.18 -2.50 3.81
C GLU A 338 6.34 -1.11 3.17
N VAL A 339 6.31 -0.04 3.98
CA VAL A 339 6.46 1.36 3.54
C VAL A 339 7.50 2.11 4.37
N ASN A 340 8.57 2.57 3.73
CA ASN A 340 9.65 3.35 4.35
C ASN A 340 9.50 4.86 4.07
N LEU A 341 9.53 5.69 5.12
CA LEU A 341 9.36 7.16 5.04
C LEU A 341 10.60 7.90 5.55
N ASN A 342 10.83 9.13 5.09
CA ASN A 342 11.93 9.99 5.55
C ASN A 342 11.57 10.83 6.81
N THR A 343 12.51 11.61 7.36
CA THR A 343 12.28 12.47 8.56
C THR A 343 11.40 13.71 8.30
N SER A 344 10.57 13.66 7.28
CA SER A 344 9.52 14.62 6.91
C SER A 344 8.34 13.87 6.27
N GLU A 345 8.21 12.58 6.62
CA GLU A 345 7.14 11.62 6.28
C GLU A 345 6.94 11.39 4.78
N GLN A 346 7.86 11.86 3.93
CA GLN A 346 7.80 11.61 2.50
C GLN A 346 8.33 10.21 2.19
N LEU A 347 7.61 9.50 1.33
CA LEU A 347 7.94 8.17 0.84
C LEU A 347 9.39 8.08 0.32
N LEU A 348 10.11 7.06 0.80
CA LEU A 348 11.39 6.63 0.26
C LEU A 348 11.18 5.43 -0.66
N ASP A 349 10.50 4.40 -0.16
CA ASP A 349 10.21 3.17 -0.88
C ASP A 349 8.99 2.46 -0.24
N ALA A 350 8.31 1.64 -1.03
CA ALA A 350 7.22 0.77 -0.58
C ALA A 350 7.24 -0.53 -1.40
N THR A 351 6.87 -1.66 -0.82
CA THR A 351 6.88 -2.97 -1.50
C THR A 351 5.80 -3.88 -0.97
N THR A 352 5.10 -4.60 -1.85
CA THR A 352 4.31 -5.78 -1.46
C THR A 352 5.23 -6.79 -0.77
N THR A 353 4.80 -7.41 0.33
CA THR A 353 5.66 -8.25 1.20
C THR A 353 5.51 -9.76 0.99
N ASP A 354 4.31 -10.25 0.65
CA ASP A 354 4.09 -11.65 0.21
C ASP A 354 3.15 -11.71 -1.01
N PRO A 355 3.64 -12.03 -2.22
CA PRO A 355 2.82 -12.09 -3.45
C PRO A 355 2.02 -13.40 -3.60
N THR A 356 1.76 -14.10 -2.50
CA THR A 356 1.10 -15.42 -2.49
C THR A 356 -0.05 -15.53 -1.50
N ILE A 357 -0.35 -14.45 -0.76
CA ILE A 357 -1.39 -14.37 0.26
C ILE A 357 -2.03 -12.99 0.15
N GLY A 358 -3.36 -12.95 0.01
CA GLY A 358 -4.06 -11.71 -0.29
C GLY A 358 -5.50 -11.90 -0.75
N GLY A 359 -6.10 -10.78 -1.16
CA GLY A 359 -7.53 -10.57 -1.38
C GLY A 359 -8.00 -10.56 -2.84
N ALA A 360 -9.06 -9.79 -3.08
CA ALA A 360 -9.63 -9.50 -4.40
C ALA A 360 -10.37 -8.17 -4.28
N ASP A 361 -9.68 -7.08 -4.61
CA ASP A 361 -9.83 -5.81 -3.90
C ASP A 361 -10.45 -4.70 -4.78
N SER A 362 -10.82 -3.59 -4.15
CA SER A 362 -11.53 -2.47 -4.75
C SER A 362 -10.94 -1.14 -4.29
N LEU A 363 -9.94 -0.65 -5.02
CA LEU A 363 -9.18 0.56 -4.71
C LEU A 363 -9.66 1.76 -5.54
N GLN A 364 -9.84 2.90 -4.86
CA GLN A 364 -10.13 4.20 -5.47
C GLN A 364 -9.15 5.25 -4.97
N GLY A 365 -8.32 5.83 -5.84
CA GLY A 365 -7.47 6.98 -5.52
C GLY A 365 -8.34 8.19 -5.18
N GLY A 366 -8.88 8.82 -6.21
CA GLY A 366 -9.99 9.75 -6.12
C GLY A 366 -9.73 11.07 -6.84
N ALA A 367 -8.85 11.91 -6.29
CA ALA A 367 -8.62 13.27 -6.77
C ALA A 367 -7.24 13.83 -6.37
N GLY A 368 -6.18 13.16 -6.81
CA GLY A 368 -4.79 13.53 -6.56
C GLY A 368 -3.85 13.02 -7.65
N ASP A 369 -2.54 13.07 -7.38
CA ASP A 369 -1.53 12.35 -8.15
C ASP A 369 -1.26 11.02 -7.41
N ASP A 370 -2.12 10.01 -7.60
CA ASP A 370 -2.25 8.84 -6.73
C ASP A 370 -1.36 7.64 -7.14
N THR A 371 -1.24 6.64 -6.28
CA THR A 371 -0.51 5.39 -6.55
C THR A 371 -1.21 4.20 -5.89
N ALA A 372 -1.84 3.35 -6.70
CA ALA A 372 -2.60 2.19 -6.26
C ALA A 372 -1.99 0.87 -6.77
N VAL A 373 -2.02 -0.13 -5.89
CA VAL A 373 -1.50 -1.49 -6.10
C VAL A 373 -2.58 -2.45 -5.59
N GLY A 374 -3.10 -3.35 -6.42
CA GLY A 374 -4.02 -4.40 -5.95
C GLY A 374 -3.27 -5.43 -5.11
N GLY A 375 -2.96 -6.57 -5.72
CA GLY A 375 -2.04 -7.53 -5.13
C GLY A 375 -2.19 -8.94 -5.70
N THR A 376 -2.97 -9.77 -5.04
CA THR A 376 -2.99 -11.24 -5.17
C THR A 376 -4.39 -11.74 -5.53
N GLY A 377 -5.07 -11.01 -6.42
CA GLY A 377 -6.53 -11.06 -6.49
C GLY A 377 -7.17 -11.11 -7.86
N ASN A 378 -8.15 -10.25 -8.06
CA ASN A 378 -8.94 -10.08 -9.28
C ASN A 378 -9.53 -8.67 -9.15
N ASP A 379 -8.63 -7.70 -9.23
CA ASP A 379 -8.74 -6.44 -8.49
C ASP A 379 -9.39 -5.36 -9.35
N THR A 380 -10.00 -4.38 -8.69
CA THR A 380 -10.65 -3.25 -9.33
C THR A 380 -10.02 -1.96 -8.85
N LEU A 381 -9.14 -1.38 -9.66
CA LEU A 381 -8.51 -0.09 -9.36
C LEU A 381 -9.19 1.03 -10.15
N THR A 382 -9.23 2.22 -9.57
CA THR A 382 -9.64 3.46 -10.23
C THR A 382 -8.76 4.59 -9.70
N GLY A 383 -8.07 5.29 -10.61
CA GLY A 383 -7.33 6.50 -10.31
C GLY A 383 -8.28 7.62 -9.92
N GLY A 384 -8.75 8.40 -10.91
CA GLY A 384 -9.90 9.28 -10.75
C GLY A 384 -9.72 10.62 -11.45
N THR A 385 -9.00 11.56 -10.82
CA THR A 385 -8.64 12.83 -11.46
C THR A 385 -7.24 13.31 -11.05
N GLY A 386 -6.26 13.15 -11.95
CA GLY A 386 -4.92 13.70 -11.75
C GLY A 386 -3.86 13.10 -12.67
N HIS A 387 -3.00 12.24 -12.13
CA HIS A 387 -1.89 11.62 -12.86
C HIS A 387 -1.39 10.37 -12.11
N ASP A 388 -2.09 9.26 -12.31
CA ASP A 388 -2.08 8.16 -11.37
C ASP A 388 -1.15 7.02 -11.81
N ILE A 389 -0.67 6.23 -10.85
CA ILE A 389 0.03 4.96 -11.11
C ILE A 389 -0.87 3.83 -10.62
N LEU A 390 -1.33 2.97 -11.54
CA LEU A 390 -2.11 1.78 -11.21
C LEU A 390 -1.29 0.54 -11.58
N LEU A 391 -1.10 -0.35 -10.60
CA LEU A 391 -0.54 -1.69 -10.79
C LEU A 391 -1.57 -2.71 -10.33
N GLY A 392 -1.91 -3.68 -11.18
CA GLY A 392 -2.86 -4.74 -10.85
C GLY A 392 -2.31 -5.61 -9.72
N ASP A 393 -1.33 -6.45 -10.06
CA ASP A 393 -0.58 -7.18 -9.05
C ASP A 393 0.42 -6.32 -8.22
N HIS A 394 1.27 -7.03 -7.48
CA HIS A 394 2.36 -6.57 -6.61
C HIS A 394 3.36 -5.55 -7.20
N ALA A 395 3.72 -4.55 -6.39
CA ALA A 395 4.62 -3.45 -6.76
C ALA A 395 5.85 -3.33 -5.85
N LEU A 396 6.97 -2.92 -6.43
CA LEU A 396 8.09 -2.28 -5.72
C LEU A 396 8.18 -0.82 -6.17
N ILE A 397 8.00 0.10 -5.23
CA ILE A 397 8.14 1.53 -5.40
C ILE A 397 9.45 1.95 -4.72
N ASP A 398 10.36 2.61 -5.43
CA ASP A 398 11.65 3.09 -4.90
C ASP A 398 11.90 4.50 -5.44
N ARG A 399 11.78 5.52 -4.58
CA ARG A 399 11.91 6.94 -4.94
C ARG A 399 13.37 7.41 -5.06
N ASP A 400 14.36 6.56 -4.74
CA ASP A 400 15.79 6.77 -5.03
C ASP A 400 16.14 6.36 -6.48
N LEU A 401 15.27 5.59 -7.16
CA LEU A 401 15.33 5.30 -8.60
C LEU A 401 14.96 6.51 -9.48
N PRO A 402 15.32 6.48 -10.78
CA PRO A 402 14.87 7.48 -11.76
C PRO A 402 13.34 7.61 -11.80
N ALA A 403 12.80 8.82 -11.80
CA ALA A 403 11.34 9.07 -11.72
C ALA A 403 10.45 8.26 -12.68
N ASN A 404 10.93 7.88 -13.87
CA ASN A 404 10.21 7.03 -14.84
C ASN A 404 10.45 5.51 -14.63
N GLN A 405 10.97 5.14 -13.47
CA GLN A 405 11.35 3.80 -13.00
C GLN A 405 11.19 3.73 -11.46
N GLN A 406 10.43 4.66 -10.85
CA GLN A 406 10.19 4.68 -9.40
C GLN A 406 9.13 3.67 -8.95
N PHE A 407 8.48 2.99 -9.90
CA PHE A 407 7.66 1.83 -9.71
C PHE A 407 8.16 0.73 -10.65
N THR A 408 8.24 -0.50 -10.16
CA THR A 408 8.58 -1.69 -10.93
C THR A 408 7.71 -2.85 -10.48
N SER A 409 7.30 -3.67 -11.44
CA SER A 409 6.71 -4.98 -11.15
C SER A 409 7.65 -5.77 -10.25
N ILE A 410 7.13 -6.39 -9.20
CA ILE A 410 7.87 -7.45 -8.51
C ILE A 410 7.93 -8.66 -9.45
N PHE A 411 9.08 -9.33 -9.53
CA PHE A 411 9.19 -10.56 -10.31
C PHE A 411 8.44 -11.70 -9.60
N THR A 412 7.23 -11.98 -10.07
CA THR A 412 6.47 -13.19 -9.80
C THR A 412 6.68 -14.26 -10.88
N ALA A 413 6.29 -15.48 -10.55
CA ALA A 413 6.14 -16.59 -11.48
C ALA A 413 4.73 -17.14 -11.43
N THR A 414 4.37 -18.00 -12.39
CA THR A 414 3.06 -18.67 -12.64
C THR A 414 2.41 -19.45 -11.47
N ALA A 415 2.93 -19.34 -10.25
CA ALA A 415 2.51 -20.02 -9.03
C ALA A 415 2.42 -19.08 -7.81
N ASP A 416 2.92 -17.85 -7.95
CA ASP A 416 2.53 -16.69 -7.15
C ASP A 416 1.16 -16.23 -7.69
N ALA A 417 0.36 -15.51 -6.90
CA ALA A 417 -1.10 -15.59 -7.03
C ALA A 417 -1.80 -14.30 -7.53
N GLY A 418 -1.07 -13.50 -8.32
CA GLY A 418 -1.63 -12.43 -9.14
C GLY A 418 -2.70 -12.92 -10.12
N GLY A 419 -3.53 -12.00 -10.60
CA GLY A 419 -4.83 -12.31 -11.18
C GLY A 419 -5.26 -11.41 -12.31
N ALA A 420 -6.57 -11.38 -12.58
CA ALA A 420 -7.12 -10.80 -13.81
C ALA A 420 -7.97 -9.56 -13.50
N ASP A 421 -7.40 -8.40 -13.76
CA ASP A 421 -7.77 -7.16 -13.07
C ASP A 421 -8.56 -6.20 -13.95
N THR A 422 -9.02 -5.10 -13.35
CA THR A 422 -9.84 -4.08 -14.02
C THR A 422 -9.44 -2.69 -13.52
N MET A 423 -8.76 -1.92 -14.37
CA MET A 423 -8.14 -0.65 -14.00
C MET A 423 -8.64 0.50 -14.86
N HIS A 424 -8.94 1.64 -14.24
CA HIS A 424 -9.38 2.86 -14.91
C HIS A 424 -8.53 4.05 -14.44
N GLY A 425 -7.84 4.76 -15.33
CA GLY A 425 -7.19 6.04 -14.99
C GLY A 425 -8.21 7.16 -14.75
N ASP A 426 -9.21 7.23 -15.63
CA ASP A 426 -10.26 8.27 -15.74
C ASP A 426 -9.76 9.63 -16.28
N ASP A 427 -9.50 10.65 -15.45
CA ASP A 427 -9.36 12.07 -15.85
C ASP A 427 -7.91 12.59 -15.57
N GLY A 428 -6.90 12.05 -16.28
CA GLY A 428 -5.47 12.34 -16.06
C GLY A 428 -4.53 12.01 -17.24
N ASP A 429 -3.21 12.27 -17.11
CA ASP A 429 -2.19 11.59 -17.95
C ASP A 429 -1.54 10.48 -17.07
N ASP A 430 -1.86 9.21 -17.29
CA ASP A 430 -1.68 8.14 -16.29
C ASP A 430 -0.65 7.04 -16.67
N PHE A 431 -0.43 6.10 -15.75
CA PHE A 431 0.35 4.88 -15.95
C PHE A 431 -0.43 3.64 -15.47
N LEU A 432 -0.65 2.67 -16.35
CA LEU A 432 -1.31 1.39 -16.01
C LEU A 432 -0.36 0.21 -16.31
N LEU A 433 -0.23 -0.73 -15.38
CA LEU A 433 0.45 -2.02 -15.53
C LEU A 433 -0.47 -3.15 -15.05
N GLY A 434 -1.02 -3.96 -15.97
CA GLY A 434 -1.84 -5.14 -15.65
C GLY A 434 -1.10 -6.18 -14.82
N GLN A 435 -0.02 -6.70 -15.41
CA GLN A 435 0.99 -7.63 -14.89
C GLN A 435 0.74 -9.11 -15.21
N GLN A 436 0.01 -9.86 -14.37
CA GLN A 436 -0.28 -11.29 -14.61
C GLN A 436 -1.68 -11.50 -15.18
N ALA A 437 -1.96 -12.75 -15.56
CA ALA A 437 -3.24 -13.19 -16.09
C ALA A 437 -3.76 -12.44 -17.33
N GLY A 438 -4.72 -11.51 -17.26
CA GLY A 438 -5.49 -11.16 -18.46
C GLY A 438 -6.60 -10.14 -18.22
N ASP A 439 -6.27 -8.88 -18.48
CA ASP A 439 -6.83 -7.75 -17.75
C ASP A 439 -7.78 -6.89 -18.58
N SER A 440 -8.36 -5.88 -17.92
CA SER A 440 -9.23 -4.88 -18.54
C SER A 440 -8.76 -3.49 -18.14
N LEU A 441 -7.87 -2.93 -18.97
CA LEU A 441 -7.19 -1.66 -18.75
C LEU A 441 -7.88 -0.55 -19.55
N TYR A 442 -8.22 0.54 -18.87
CA TYR A 442 -8.80 1.74 -19.44
C TYR A 442 -7.95 2.93 -18.98
N GLY A 443 -7.34 3.68 -19.91
CA GLY A 443 -6.67 4.95 -19.57
C GLY A 443 -7.72 6.01 -19.23
N GLY A 444 -7.98 6.92 -20.16
CA GLY A 444 -9.25 7.65 -20.21
C GLY A 444 -9.19 8.97 -20.98
N ALA A 445 -8.59 9.98 -20.36
CA ALA A 445 -8.67 11.37 -20.81
C ALA A 445 -7.39 12.19 -20.60
N GLY A 446 -6.27 11.66 -21.11
CA GLY A 446 -5.01 12.38 -21.28
C GLY A 446 -4.07 11.67 -22.24
N ASP A 447 -2.77 11.95 -22.12
CA ASP A 447 -1.73 11.24 -22.88
C ASP A 447 -1.27 10.00 -22.07
N ASP A 448 -1.82 8.79 -22.23
CA ASP A 448 -1.53 7.67 -21.29
C ASP A 448 -0.32 6.78 -21.66
N ASP A 449 0.25 6.09 -20.65
CA ASP A 449 1.29 5.03 -20.82
C ASP A 449 0.81 3.70 -20.20
N ILE A 450 0.27 2.80 -21.03
CA ILE A 450 -0.33 1.52 -20.60
C ILE A 450 0.54 0.33 -21.02
N THR A 451 0.72 -0.64 -20.13
CA THR A 451 1.25 -1.98 -20.44
C THR A 451 0.24 -3.01 -19.91
N GLY A 452 -0.12 -3.99 -20.73
CA GLY A 452 -0.81 -5.20 -20.29
C GLY A 452 0.05 -5.95 -19.27
N GLY A 453 1.09 -6.64 -19.74
CA GLY A 453 2.03 -7.33 -18.87
C GLY A 453 2.95 -6.46 -18.00
N HIS A 454 3.97 -7.09 -17.42
CA HIS A 454 4.90 -6.49 -16.47
C HIS A 454 5.93 -5.53 -17.09
N ASN A 455 6.44 -4.59 -16.27
CA ASN A 455 7.57 -3.73 -16.66
C ASN A 455 8.98 -4.34 -16.44
N VAL A 456 9.04 -5.65 -16.16
CA VAL A 456 10.27 -6.45 -15.98
C VAL A 456 10.35 -7.64 -16.95
N LEU A 457 11.58 -8.16 -17.16
CA LEU A 457 11.82 -9.36 -17.97
C LEU A 457 11.27 -10.64 -17.31
N HIS A 458 10.64 -11.50 -18.11
CA HIS A 458 10.20 -12.86 -17.74
C HIS A 458 9.00 -12.97 -16.76
N GLY A 459 8.25 -11.91 -16.51
CA GLY A 459 6.95 -12.02 -15.84
C GLY A 459 5.98 -12.92 -16.63
N ASP A 460 4.99 -13.52 -15.96
CA ASP A 460 3.97 -14.37 -16.61
C ASP A 460 2.74 -13.53 -16.94
N ASP A 461 2.09 -13.81 -18.07
CA ASP A 461 1.25 -12.84 -18.78
C ASP A 461 0.25 -13.60 -19.67
N SER A 462 -0.88 -13.01 -20.05
CA SER A 462 -1.73 -13.59 -21.11
C SER A 462 -2.48 -12.56 -21.97
N GLY A 463 -3.79 -12.69 -22.17
CA GLY A 463 -4.51 -12.02 -23.25
C GLY A 463 -5.44 -10.90 -22.79
N ASP A 464 -5.07 -9.66 -23.08
CA ASP A 464 -5.66 -8.46 -22.46
C ASP A 464 -6.75 -7.77 -23.28
N LEU A 465 -7.53 -6.92 -22.58
CA LEU A 465 -8.39 -5.90 -23.15
C LEU A 465 -7.88 -4.52 -22.72
N ILE A 466 -7.38 -3.73 -23.67
CA ILE A 466 -6.84 -2.40 -23.41
C ILE A 466 -7.57 -1.35 -24.26
N ASP A 467 -8.01 -0.27 -23.61
CA ASP A 467 -8.60 0.91 -24.21
C ASP A 467 -7.77 2.12 -23.73
N GLY A 468 -7.13 2.85 -24.65
CA GLY A 468 -6.37 4.06 -24.33
C GLY A 468 -7.31 5.16 -23.86
N GLY A 469 -7.89 5.89 -24.80
CA GLY A 469 -9.06 6.71 -24.52
C GLY A 469 -9.15 7.96 -25.38
N SER A 470 -8.51 9.05 -24.95
CA SER A 470 -8.54 10.32 -25.67
C SER A 470 -7.44 11.31 -25.27
N GLU A 471 -6.84 11.93 -26.29
CA GLU A 471 -5.47 12.45 -26.29
C GLU A 471 -4.45 11.28 -26.52
N ALA A 472 -3.13 11.48 -26.48
CA ALA A 472 -2.20 10.67 -27.29
C ALA A 472 -1.45 9.55 -26.53
N ASP A 473 -1.91 8.32 -26.71
CA ASP A 473 -1.59 7.16 -25.87
C ASP A 473 -0.42 6.31 -26.38
N VAL A 474 0.18 5.54 -25.46
CA VAL A 474 1.11 4.45 -25.80
C VAL A 474 0.73 3.18 -25.07
N VAL A 475 0.43 2.14 -25.84
CA VAL A 475 -0.03 0.84 -25.35
C VAL A 475 0.92 -0.28 -25.78
N LEU A 476 1.24 -1.14 -24.82
CA LEU A 476 1.88 -2.44 -24.99
C LEU A 476 0.88 -3.54 -24.61
N GLY A 477 0.80 -4.61 -25.40
CA GLY A 477 0.14 -5.87 -25.02
C GLY A 477 0.97 -6.60 -23.96
N ASP A 478 1.88 -7.51 -24.37
CA ASP A 478 2.76 -8.19 -23.41
C ASP A 478 3.69 -7.24 -22.62
N ASN A 479 4.32 -7.79 -21.58
CA ASN A 479 5.61 -7.39 -20.97
C ASN A 479 6.47 -6.36 -21.77
N GLY A 480 6.62 -5.14 -21.25
CA GLY A 480 7.45 -4.09 -21.87
C GLY A 480 7.72 -2.88 -20.98
N LEU A 481 8.48 -1.91 -21.48
CA LEU A 481 8.79 -0.67 -20.75
C LEU A 481 8.70 0.55 -21.67
N ILE A 482 7.80 1.48 -21.35
CA ILE A 482 7.70 2.79 -22.00
C ILE A 482 8.67 3.77 -21.31
N THR A 483 9.45 4.53 -22.08
CA THR A 483 10.52 5.39 -21.53
C THR A 483 10.44 6.86 -21.98
N ARG A 484 10.50 7.74 -20.97
CA ARG A 484 10.41 9.22 -21.03
C ARG A 484 11.64 9.94 -21.64
N GLN A 485 11.64 10.46 -22.88
CA GLN A 485 12.74 11.32 -23.40
C GLN A 485 12.30 12.78 -23.71
N LEU A 486 13.14 13.76 -23.35
CA LEU A 486 12.81 15.26 -23.23
C LEU A 486 13.16 15.66 -24.76
N ILE A 487 12.21 16.30 -25.46
CA ILE A 487 12.34 17.02 -26.75
C ILE A 487 13.60 17.91 -26.88
N ASN A 488 14.09 18.46 -25.78
CA ASN A 488 15.28 19.35 -25.72
C ASN A 488 16.63 18.63 -25.52
N GLY A 489 16.70 17.30 -25.60
CA GLY A 489 17.97 16.54 -25.60
C GLY A 489 18.77 16.57 -24.29
N GLN A 490 18.12 16.91 -23.16
CA GLN A 490 18.70 16.88 -21.82
C GLN A 490 18.79 15.45 -21.26
N THR A 491 19.49 14.52 -21.93
CA THR A 491 19.53 13.05 -21.65
C THR A 491 19.86 12.60 -20.21
N ASN A 492 20.10 13.55 -19.30
CA ASN A 492 20.43 13.34 -17.90
C ASN A 492 19.55 14.20 -16.96
N GLN A 493 18.40 14.71 -17.45
CA GLN A 493 17.38 15.45 -16.68
C GLN A 493 15.93 15.11 -17.10
N TRP A 494 15.67 13.93 -17.71
CA TRP A 494 14.32 13.54 -18.17
C TRP A 494 13.51 12.81 -17.11
N GLN A 495 12.99 13.59 -16.16
CA GLN A 495 12.14 13.12 -15.08
C GLN A 495 11.05 14.17 -14.82
N ARG A 496 9.82 13.86 -15.23
CA ARG A 496 8.58 14.52 -14.78
C ARG A 496 7.62 13.38 -14.44
N HIS A 497 7.56 13.04 -13.16
CA HIS A 497 6.62 12.09 -12.60
C HIS A 497 5.87 12.78 -11.45
N PRO A 498 4.55 12.90 -11.56
CA PRO A 498 3.89 13.25 -12.81
C PRO A 498 4.14 14.74 -13.15
N ALA A 499 3.99 15.09 -14.43
CA ALA A 499 3.72 16.46 -14.87
C ALA A 499 3.67 16.51 -16.41
N PRO A 500 2.64 17.15 -16.98
CA PRO A 500 1.96 16.71 -18.20
C PRO A 500 2.86 16.53 -19.42
N PHE A 501 2.53 15.55 -20.26
CA PHE A 501 3.50 14.93 -21.17
C PHE A 501 3.80 15.70 -22.46
N ALA A 502 3.12 16.81 -22.73
CA ALA A 502 3.27 17.68 -23.91
C ALA A 502 4.70 18.24 -24.26
N ASP A 503 5.75 17.89 -23.51
CA ASP A 503 7.17 18.18 -23.82
C ASP A 503 8.02 16.91 -24.12
N VAL A 504 7.46 15.70 -24.12
CA VAL A 504 8.22 14.43 -24.16
C VAL A 504 8.13 13.70 -25.51
N ILE A 505 8.95 12.65 -25.62
CA ILE A 505 8.99 11.62 -26.65
C ILE A 505 8.97 10.30 -25.89
N ARG A 506 8.02 9.43 -26.19
CA ARG A 506 7.98 8.06 -25.67
C ARG A 506 8.81 7.12 -26.55
N GLU A 507 9.74 6.39 -25.94
CA GLU A 507 10.49 5.30 -26.57
C GLU A 507 10.13 3.97 -25.90
N VAL A 508 9.61 3.03 -26.67
CA VAL A 508 9.25 1.67 -26.23
C VAL A 508 10.48 0.76 -26.21
N GLN A 509 10.65 0.00 -25.13
CA GLN A 509 11.53 -1.16 -25.03
C GLN A 509 10.71 -2.40 -24.68
N ARG A 510 10.52 -3.28 -25.65
CA ARG A 510 9.84 -4.58 -25.49
C ARG A 510 10.75 -5.61 -24.82
N TYR A 511 10.16 -6.66 -24.25
CA TYR A 511 10.88 -7.80 -23.67
C TYR A 511 10.74 -9.12 -24.46
N ASP A 512 9.76 -9.17 -25.36
CA ASP A 512 9.41 -10.24 -26.30
C ASP A 512 10.60 -11.07 -26.85
N ASP A 513 11.67 -10.39 -27.29
CA ASP A 513 12.88 -10.96 -27.90
C ASP A 513 13.72 -11.83 -26.93
N ILE A 514 13.43 -11.78 -25.63
CA ILE A 514 14.23 -12.37 -24.56
C ILE A 514 13.46 -13.43 -23.75
N ASP A 515 12.19 -13.18 -23.44
CA ASP A 515 11.38 -14.05 -22.57
C ASP A 515 10.43 -14.99 -23.32
N PHE A 516 9.96 -14.60 -24.50
CA PHE A 516 9.01 -15.36 -25.34
C PHE A 516 7.63 -15.58 -24.67
N ILE A 517 7.24 -14.62 -23.84
CA ILE A 517 5.87 -14.44 -23.34
C ILE A 517 4.94 -14.08 -24.53
N GLN A 518 3.63 -14.38 -24.43
CA GLN A 518 2.74 -14.33 -25.60
C GLN A 518 1.23 -14.26 -25.30
N GLY A 519 0.68 -13.05 -25.30
CA GLY A 519 -0.75 -12.72 -25.19
C GLY A 519 -1.62 -13.05 -26.40
N ASN A 520 -2.80 -12.43 -26.52
CA ASN A 520 -3.73 -12.46 -27.67
C ASN A 520 -4.70 -11.26 -27.56
N ASP A 521 -4.22 -10.06 -27.83
CA ASP A 521 -4.71 -8.88 -27.11
C ASP A 521 -5.74 -8.09 -27.92
N THR A 522 -6.59 -7.34 -27.22
CA THR A 522 -7.62 -6.48 -27.82
C THR A 522 -7.33 -5.03 -27.43
N ILE A 523 -6.62 -4.31 -28.30
CA ILE A 523 -6.14 -2.94 -28.05
C ILE A 523 -6.97 -1.94 -28.87
N VAL A 524 -7.43 -0.87 -28.25
CA VAL A 524 -8.12 0.25 -28.91
C VAL A 524 -7.46 1.57 -28.47
N GLY A 525 -7.00 2.41 -29.40
CA GLY A 525 -6.48 3.75 -29.06
C GLY A 525 -7.58 4.80 -28.86
N GLN A 526 -8.72 4.57 -29.51
CA GLN A 526 -9.88 5.47 -29.61
C GLN A 526 -9.60 6.83 -30.31
N ALA A 527 -8.81 7.73 -29.73
CA ALA A 527 -8.80 9.13 -30.16
C ALA A 527 -7.53 9.97 -29.82
N GLY A 528 -6.34 9.52 -30.23
CA GLY A 528 -5.10 10.28 -30.09
C GLY A 528 -4.25 10.45 -31.34
N ASP A 529 -2.92 10.35 -31.20
CA ASP A 529 -1.90 10.28 -32.27
C ASP A 529 -1.02 9.06 -31.90
N ASP A 530 -1.64 7.89 -31.80
CA ASP A 530 -1.29 6.83 -30.82
C ASP A 530 -0.11 5.93 -31.22
N ILE A 531 0.46 5.21 -30.25
CA ILE A 531 1.49 4.19 -30.50
C ILE A 531 1.08 2.87 -29.85
N LEU A 532 0.65 1.91 -30.66
CA LEU A 532 0.06 0.65 -30.19
C LEU A 532 0.95 -0.55 -30.61
N HIS A 533 1.34 -1.39 -29.65
CA HIS A 533 2.14 -2.61 -29.87
C HIS A 533 1.39 -3.86 -29.38
N GLY A 534 1.09 -4.82 -30.25
CA GLY A 534 0.50 -6.12 -29.89
C GLY A 534 1.52 -7.19 -29.45
N GLN A 535 2.77 -7.07 -29.92
CA GLN A 535 3.90 -7.93 -29.54
C GLN A 535 3.79 -9.42 -29.95
N ARG A 536 3.28 -10.32 -29.11
CA ARG A 536 3.31 -11.78 -29.35
C ARG A 536 1.96 -12.45 -29.12
N GLY A 537 0.92 -12.11 -29.88
CA GLY A 537 -0.31 -12.89 -29.80
C GLY A 537 -0.90 -13.30 -31.14
N ASN A 538 -2.14 -12.87 -31.37
CA ASN A 538 -2.92 -12.97 -32.61
C ASN A 538 -3.89 -11.79 -32.57
N ASP A 539 -3.33 -10.59 -32.67
CA ASP A 539 -3.80 -9.46 -31.88
C ASP A 539 -4.81 -8.61 -32.66
N THR A 540 -5.75 -8.00 -31.94
CA THR A 540 -6.84 -7.21 -32.52
C THR A 540 -6.67 -5.76 -32.09
N ILE A 541 -6.13 -4.93 -33.00
CA ILE A 541 -5.81 -3.53 -32.71
C ILE A 541 -6.63 -2.60 -33.61
N ASP A 542 -7.29 -1.59 -33.04
CA ASP A 542 -7.98 -0.52 -33.77
C ASP A 542 -7.51 0.85 -33.26
N GLY A 543 -6.84 1.63 -34.11
CA GLY A 543 -6.28 2.95 -33.76
C GLY A 543 -7.37 3.93 -33.32
N GLY A 544 -8.23 4.34 -34.26
CA GLY A 544 -9.41 5.15 -33.95
C GLY A 544 -9.50 6.45 -34.77
N GLU A 545 -9.24 7.61 -34.16
CA GLU A 545 -9.27 8.94 -34.80
C GLU A 545 -7.93 9.73 -34.73
N GLY A 546 -6.84 9.28 -35.38
CA GLY A 546 -5.57 10.04 -35.44
C GLY A 546 -4.47 9.68 -36.47
N ASP A 547 -3.25 10.24 -36.34
CA ASP A 547 -2.07 9.97 -37.22
C ASP A 547 -1.20 8.77 -36.71
N ASP A 548 -1.85 7.70 -36.25
CA ASP A 548 -1.35 6.58 -35.41
C ASP A 548 -0.10 5.79 -35.92
N GLU A 549 0.53 5.05 -35.02
CA GLU A 549 1.62 4.08 -35.28
C GLU A 549 1.30 2.72 -34.64
N ILE A 550 0.89 1.74 -35.44
CA ILE A 550 0.41 0.42 -34.97
C ILE A 550 1.38 -0.67 -35.40
N LEU A 551 1.79 -1.52 -34.45
CA LEU A 551 2.67 -2.67 -34.65
C LEU A 551 2.00 -3.94 -34.09
N GLY A 552 1.69 -4.93 -34.93
CA GLY A 552 1.18 -6.25 -34.47
C GLY A 552 2.32 -7.12 -33.94
N GLU A 553 3.36 -7.26 -34.76
CA GLU A 553 4.67 -7.88 -34.54
C GLU A 553 4.77 -9.39 -34.78
N LEU A 554 4.18 -10.29 -33.97
CA LEU A 554 4.36 -11.75 -34.09
C LEU A 554 3.11 -12.64 -33.92
N GLY A 555 1.94 -12.25 -34.45
CA GLY A 555 0.74 -13.11 -34.50
C GLY A 555 0.11 -13.28 -35.89
N ASP A 556 -0.97 -14.06 -36.01
CA ASP A 556 -1.89 -13.98 -37.17
C ASP A 556 -2.84 -12.77 -36.93
N ASP A 557 -2.32 -11.54 -37.04
CA ASP A 557 -2.93 -10.33 -36.45
C ASP A 557 -4.10 -9.70 -37.25
N SER A 558 -4.85 -8.81 -36.61
CA SER A 558 -5.98 -8.06 -37.18
C SER A 558 -5.92 -6.58 -36.82
N LEU A 559 -5.20 -5.79 -37.62
CA LEU A 559 -4.95 -4.36 -37.40
C LEU A 559 -5.89 -3.47 -38.21
N SER A 560 -6.40 -2.41 -37.59
CA SER A 560 -7.21 -1.34 -38.19
C SER A 560 -6.62 0.03 -37.84
N GLY A 561 -6.39 0.86 -38.85
CA GLY A 561 -5.90 2.24 -38.66
C GLY A 561 -6.97 3.30 -38.38
N GLY A 562 -8.26 2.94 -38.41
CA GLY A 562 -9.32 3.91 -38.14
C GLY A 562 -9.40 5.07 -39.14
N SER A 563 -9.05 6.30 -38.70
CA SER A 563 -9.47 7.56 -39.35
C SER A 563 -8.42 8.69 -39.44
N GLY A 564 -7.16 8.44 -39.82
CA GLY A 564 -6.23 9.55 -40.13
C GLY A 564 -5.12 9.25 -41.14
N HIS A 565 -3.85 9.33 -40.69
CA HIS A 565 -2.63 9.08 -41.49
C HIS A 565 -1.67 8.09 -40.82
N ASP A 566 -2.31 7.04 -40.35
CA ASP A 566 -1.88 5.85 -39.64
C ASP A 566 -0.74 5.05 -40.36
N VAL A 567 0.13 4.44 -39.55
CA VAL A 567 1.29 3.65 -39.97
C VAL A 567 1.19 2.26 -39.35
N LEU A 568 0.56 1.34 -40.08
CA LEU A 568 0.44 -0.07 -39.71
C LEU A 568 1.66 -0.86 -40.16
N LEU A 569 2.22 -1.64 -39.24
CA LEU A 569 3.29 -2.61 -39.46
C LEU A 569 2.85 -3.96 -38.87
N ALA A 570 2.68 -4.96 -39.72
CA ALA A 570 2.19 -6.28 -39.31
C ALA A 570 3.30 -7.14 -38.70
N ASP A 571 4.21 -7.70 -39.51
CA ASP A 571 5.42 -8.38 -39.02
C ASP A 571 6.37 -7.43 -38.24
N VAL A 572 7.22 -8.00 -37.39
CA VAL A 572 8.30 -7.31 -36.64
C VAL A 572 9.09 -6.28 -37.46
N GLY A 573 9.25 -5.11 -36.86
CA GLY A 573 10.20 -4.11 -37.33
C GLY A 573 10.30 -2.93 -36.38
N ARG A 574 10.81 -1.81 -36.89
CA ARG A 574 11.05 -0.60 -36.11
C ARG A 574 10.71 0.65 -36.90
N ILE A 575 9.91 1.52 -36.29
CA ILE A 575 9.71 2.90 -36.76
C ILE A 575 10.75 3.81 -36.11
N VAL A 576 11.48 4.59 -36.91
CA VAL A 576 12.43 5.62 -36.44
C VAL A 576 11.85 6.99 -36.77
N ARG A 577 11.29 7.63 -35.74
CA ARG A 577 10.72 8.99 -35.79
C ARG A 577 11.85 10.02 -35.93
N ASP A 578 11.78 10.90 -36.93
CA ASP A 578 12.78 11.95 -37.17
C ASP A 578 12.29 13.30 -36.62
N TYR A 579 13.19 14.05 -35.99
CA TYR A 579 12.91 15.26 -35.23
C TYR A 579 13.81 16.42 -35.67
N ASN A 580 13.30 17.65 -35.57
CA ASN A 580 14.12 18.86 -35.75
C ASN A 580 14.98 19.12 -34.48
N ASP A 581 15.98 20.02 -34.57
CA ASP A 581 16.84 20.46 -33.43
C ASP A 581 16.07 21.00 -32.20
N ASN A 582 14.76 21.26 -32.32
CA ASN A 582 13.85 21.69 -31.26
C ASN A 582 12.84 20.60 -30.84
N GLY A 583 13.11 19.34 -31.18
CA GLY A 583 12.30 18.15 -30.89
C GLY A 583 10.88 18.11 -31.47
N SER A 584 10.45 19.12 -32.25
CA SER A 584 9.21 18.99 -33.03
C SER A 584 9.43 18.03 -34.22
N ALA A 585 8.47 17.13 -34.46
CA ALA A 585 8.45 16.18 -35.57
C ALA A 585 8.95 16.77 -36.91
N ARG A 586 9.93 16.13 -37.57
CA ARG A 586 10.44 16.58 -38.87
C ARG A 586 9.44 16.22 -39.96
N ARG A 587 8.49 17.12 -40.23
CA ARG A 587 7.49 16.90 -41.27
C ARG A 587 8.10 16.89 -42.70
N ASN A 588 7.57 16.01 -43.55
CA ASN A 588 7.92 15.78 -44.97
C ASN A 588 7.38 16.89 -45.91
N GLU A 589 7.70 16.85 -47.21
CA GLU A 589 7.18 17.82 -48.21
C GLU A 589 5.64 17.81 -48.33
N ASN A 590 4.97 16.73 -47.91
CA ASN A 590 3.50 16.61 -47.85
C ASN A 590 2.89 17.09 -46.52
N GLY A 591 3.70 17.36 -45.49
CA GLY A 591 3.25 17.79 -44.16
C GLY A 591 3.14 16.67 -43.11
N TRP A 592 3.21 15.39 -43.49
CA TRP A 592 3.20 14.25 -42.57
C TRP A 592 4.53 14.09 -41.83
N TRP A 593 4.59 13.33 -40.74
CA TRP A 593 5.87 13.02 -40.07
C TRP A 593 6.83 12.29 -41.03
N HIS A 594 8.11 12.60 -40.94
CA HIS A 594 9.16 11.73 -41.45
C HIS A 594 9.48 10.62 -40.45
N ARG A 595 9.04 9.42 -40.80
CA ARG A 595 9.29 8.14 -40.12
C ARG A 595 10.15 7.30 -41.08
N ASP A 596 11.33 6.84 -40.66
CA ASP A 596 12.14 5.84 -41.39
C ASP A 596 11.77 4.45 -40.84
N VAL A 597 11.27 3.54 -41.69
CA VAL A 597 10.79 2.21 -41.27
C VAL A 597 11.80 1.13 -41.65
N PHE A 598 12.11 0.26 -40.68
CA PHE A 598 12.96 -0.92 -40.82
C PHE A 598 12.11 -2.17 -40.57
N LEU A 599 12.30 -3.20 -41.41
CA LEU A 599 11.68 -4.53 -41.24
C LEU A 599 12.75 -5.50 -40.76
N GLU A 600 12.43 -6.39 -39.84
CA GLU A 600 13.42 -7.26 -39.18
C GLU A 600 13.01 -8.75 -39.23
N ASP A 601 13.94 -9.62 -39.62
CA ASP A 601 13.72 -11.08 -39.67
C ASP A 601 14.10 -11.70 -38.30
N VAL A 602 13.13 -12.06 -37.46
CA VAL A 602 13.38 -12.73 -36.16
C VAL A 602 13.75 -14.22 -36.36
N GLY A 603 14.66 -14.75 -35.54
CA GLY A 603 15.04 -16.17 -35.63
C GLY A 603 15.95 -16.70 -34.52
N THR A 604 15.71 -17.95 -34.12
CA THR A 604 16.40 -18.63 -33.01
C THR A 604 17.69 -19.32 -33.46
N ILE A 605 18.80 -19.13 -32.71
CA ILE A 605 20.08 -19.83 -32.94
C ILE A 605 19.99 -21.29 -32.45
N ILE A 606 19.39 -22.15 -33.26
CA ILE A 606 19.27 -23.60 -33.02
C ILE A 606 20.59 -24.38 -33.12
N GLY A 607 21.68 -23.77 -33.58
CA GLY A 607 22.97 -24.46 -33.57
C GLY A 607 24.19 -23.68 -34.06
N LYS A 608 25.34 -24.33 -33.90
CA LYS A 608 26.64 -23.87 -34.36
C LYS A 608 27.43 -25.02 -35.01
N ILE A 609 28.18 -24.69 -36.07
CA ILE A 609 29.18 -25.54 -36.71
C ILE A 609 30.51 -24.77 -36.72
N ASP A 610 31.46 -25.28 -35.94
CA ASP A 610 32.88 -24.89 -36.03
C ASP A 610 33.43 -25.36 -37.40
N LEU A 611 33.79 -24.42 -38.27
CA LEU A 611 34.25 -24.70 -39.64
C LEU A 611 35.72 -25.12 -39.72
N ASP A 612 36.49 -24.94 -38.64
CA ASP A 612 37.91 -25.23 -38.56
C ASP A 612 38.18 -26.65 -38.04
N THR A 613 37.35 -27.16 -37.10
CA THR A 613 37.45 -28.55 -36.61
C THR A 613 36.49 -29.52 -37.30
N THR A 614 35.37 -29.06 -37.87
CA THR A 614 34.40 -29.95 -38.56
C THR A 614 34.86 -30.29 -39.98
N PRO A 615 35.08 -31.57 -40.35
CA PRO A 615 35.59 -31.91 -41.69
C PRO A 615 34.55 -31.81 -42.81
N LEU A 616 34.33 -30.59 -43.35
CA LEU A 616 33.39 -30.24 -44.45
C LEU A 616 33.58 -31.01 -45.80
N ARG A 617 34.45 -32.02 -45.86
CA ARG A 617 34.85 -32.76 -47.07
C ARG A 617 34.38 -34.22 -47.10
N THR A 618 33.68 -34.66 -46.07
CA THR A 618 32.96 -35.94 -46.03
C THR A 618 31.50 -35.67 -45.71
N LEU A 619 30.58 -36.39 -46.39
CA LEU A 619 29.15 -36.35 -46.11
C LEU A 619 28.88 -37.02 -44.75
N ASP A 620 29.04 -36.26 -43.67
CA ASP A 620 28.54 -36.60 -42.35
C ASP A 620 27.02 -36.33 -42.32
N PRO A 621 26.18 -37.36 -42.08
CA PRO A 621 24.74 -37.18 -41.95
C PRO A 621 24.34 -36.20 -40.84
N GLN A 622 25.13 -36.06 -39.76
CA GLN A 622 24.81 -35.13 -38.67
C GLN A 622 25.05 -33.68 -39.07
N LEU A 623 26.14 -33.40 -39.77
CA LEU A 623 26.41 -32.08 -40.37
C LEU A 623 25.34 -31.72 -41.41
N ALA A 624 24.99 -32.68 -42.29
CA ALA A 624 23.95 -32.47 -43.29
C ALA A 624 22.57 -32.26 -42.66
N GLN A 625 22.24 -32.97 -41.57
CA GLN A 625 20.98 -32.78 -40.86
C GLN A 625 20.91 -31.40 -40.20
N LYS A 626 21.97 -30.95 -39.52
CA LYS A 626 22.05 -29.59 -38.93
C LYS A 626 21.91 -28.48 -39.97
N LEU A 627 22.49 -28.65 -41.16
CA LEU A 627 22.38 -27.70 -42.28
C LEU A 627 21.04 -27.75 -43.02
N LEU A 628 20.20 -28.75 -42.74
CA LEU A 628 18.88 -28.95 -43.35
C LEU A 628 17.73 -28.76 -42.36
N SER A 629 18.05 -28.38 -41.12
CA SER A 629 17.10 -28.04 -40.07
C SER A 629 17.20 -26.56 -39.68
N ALA A 630 17.74 -25.72 -40.56
CA ALA A 630 17.95 -24.28 -40.35
C ALA A 630 17.68 -23.56 -41.67
N ASP A 631 16.91 -22.48 -41.63
CA ASP A 631 16.57 -21.67 -42.81
C ASP A 631 17.72 -20.74 -43.19
N LEU A 632 18.40 -20.17 -42.19
CA LEU A 632 19.50 -19.23 -42.37
C LEU A 632 20.78 -19.76 -41.72
N ALA A 633 21.91 -19.50 -42.39
CA ALA A 633 23.23 -19.93 -41.94
C ALA A 633 24.26 -18.81 -42.08
N ILE A 634 24.61 -18.15 -40.96
CA ILE A 634 25.47 -16.97 -40.93
C ILE A 634 26.91 -17.37 -40.57
N ALA A 635 27.87 -16.95 -41.40
CA ALA A 635 29.30 -17.13 -41.11
C ALA A 635 29.79 -16.06 -40.14
N ALA A 636 29.92 -16.40 -38.86
CA ALA A 636 30.32 -15.49 -37.78
C ALA A 636 31.78 -15.72 -37.39
N GLY A 637 32.58 -14.65 -37.35
CA GLY A 637 34.00 -14.73 -36.99
C GLY A 637 34.26 -14.39 -35.52
N ALA A 638 34.97 -15.25 -34.80
CA ALA A 638 35.12 -15.15 -33.35
C ALA A 638 36.03 -13.98 -32.91
N PHE A 639 35.66 -13.36 -31.78
CA PHE A 639 36.40 -12.27 -31.13
C PHE A 639 36.63 -12.56 -29.65
N GLN A 640 37.73 -12.00 -29.11
CA GLN A 640 37.98 -11.90 -27.68
C GLN A 640 37.25 -10.67 -27.10
N GLN A 641 37.05 -10.63 -25.77
CA GLN A 641 36.43 -9.49 -25.06
C GLN A 641 37.13 -8.13 -25.30
N ASN A 642 38.37 -8.11 -25.78
CA ASN A 642 39.13 -6.90 -26.15
C ASN A 642 38.98 -6.52 -27.65
N SER A 643 37.97 -7.08 -28.33
CA SER A 643 37.70 -6.95 -29.77
C SER A 643 38.83 -7.43 -30.70
N GLN A 644 39.81 -8.18 -30.22
CA GLN A 644 40.80 -8.85 -31.08
C GLN A 644 40.22 -10.14 -31.65
N LYS A 645 40.45 -10.38 -32.95
CA LYS A 645 40.01 -11.60 -33.63
C LYS A 645 40.68 -12.82 -33.01
N VAL A 646 39.89 -13.86 -32.73
CA VAL A 646 40.46 -15.18 -32.46
C VAL A 646 41.03 -15.72 -33.78
N MET A 647 42.21 -16.33 -33.72
CA MET A 647 42.93 -16.80 -34.91
C MET A 647 43.18 -18.29 -34.76
N ASN A 648 42.82 -19.05 -35.79
CA ASN A 648 43.03 -20.48 -35.81
C ASN A 648 44.54 -20.82 -35.71
N THR A 649 44.88 -21.74 -34.81
CA THR A 649 46.29 -22.05 -34.49
C THR A 649 47.02 -22.88 -35.55
N ASP A 650 46.29 -23.61 -36.40
CA ASP A 650 46.86 -24.51 -37.42
C ASP A 650 46.87 -23.87 -38.82
N THR A 651 45.87 -23.05 -39.17
CA THR A 651 45.72 -22.39 -40.48
C THR A 651 46.18 -20.93 -40.49
N ASN A 652 46.22 -20.27 -39.33
CA ASN A 652 46.41 -18.81 -39.20
C ASN A 652 45.35 -17.99 -39.97
N THR A 653 44.11 -18.50 -40.09
CA THR A 653 42.93 -17.73 -40.52
C THR A 653 42.17 -17.15 -39.33
N TRP A 654 41.21 -16.27 -39.60
CA TRP A 654 40.21 -15.88 -38.59
C TRP A 654 39.42 -17.13 -38.21
N ASP A 655 39.37 -17.43 -36.91
CA ASP A 655 38.48 -18.45 -36.35
C ASP A 655 37.02 -18.07 -36.70
N THR A 656 36.32 -18.97 -37.40
CA THR A 656 35.03 -18.67 -38.03
C THR A 656 34.07 -19.85 -37.91
N ASP A 657 32.90 -19.58 -37.35
CA ASP A 657 31.80 -20.51 -37.20
C ASP A 657 30.72 -20.28 -38.26
N LEU A 658 29.85 -21.27 -38.42
CA LEU A 658 28.53 -21.08 -39.01
C LEU A 658 27.49 -21.17 -37.88
N LEU A 659 26.81 -20.06 -37.61
CA LEU A 659 25.60 -20.03 -36.80
C LEU A 659 24.44 -20.51 -37.66
N LEU A 660 23.58 -21.36 -37.08
CA LEU A 660 22.40 -21.93 -37.70
C LEU A 660 21.17 -21.32 -37.02
N ILE A 661 20.29 -20.76 -37.83
CA ILE A 661 19.13 -19.99 -37.40
C ILE A 661 17.89 -20.63 -38.03
N ASP A 662 16.92 -20.99 -37.19
CA ASP A 662 15.52 -21.21 -37.57
C ASP A 662 14.88 -19.82 -37.62
N VAL A 663 14.28 -19.44 -38.74
CA VAL A 663 13.68 -18.10 -38.90
C VAL A 663 12.19 -18.20 -38.60
N THR A 664 11.67 -17.31 -37.76
CA THR A 664 10.23 -17.25 -37.47
C THR A 664 9.50 -16.95 -38.78
N PRO A 665 8.55 -17.78 -39.23
CA PRO A 665 7.79 -17.47 -40.44
C PRO A 665 6.92 -16.24 -40.23
N ALA A 666 6.87 -15.36 -41.24
CA ALA A 666 5.83 -14.33 -41.34
C ALA A 666 4.43 -14.98 -41.39
N ASN A 667 3.44 -14.31 -40.79
CA ASN A 667 2.11 -14.84 -40.50
C ASN A 667 1.05 -14.43 -41.56
N HIS A 668 -0.25 -14.45 -41.22
CA HIS A 668 -1.39 -14.20 -42.13
C HIS A 668 -2.31 -13.05 -41.68
N ASP A 669 -1.69 -11.93 -41.38
CA ASP A 669 -2.30 -10.70 -40.88
C ASP A 669 -3.40 -10.11 -41.80
N GLN A 670 -4.42 -9.55 -41.16
CA GLN A 670 -5.49 -8.78 -41.76
C GLN A 670 -5.30 -7.29 -41.46
N LEU A 671 -5.09 -6.49 -42.50
CA LEU A 671 -4.91 -5.04 -42.38
C LEU A 671 -6.07 -4.29 -43.04
N ASP A 672 -6.68 -3.36 -42.30
CA ASP A 672 -7.53 -2.29 -42.83
C ASP A 672 -6.98 -0.91 -42.41
N GLY A 673 -7.28 0.14 -43.17
CA GLY A 673 -6.65 1.46 -43.02
C GLY A 673 -7.47 2.61 -43.60
N GLY A 674 -8.79 2.61 -43.32
CA GLY A 674 -9.75 3.68 -43.67
C GLY A 674 -10.53 3.54 -44.98
#